data_AF-A0A5K7YEW2-F1
#
_entry.id   AF-A0A5K7YEW2-F1
#
_cell.length_a   1.000
_cell.length_b   1.000
_cell.length_c   1.000
_cell.angle_alpha   90.00
_cell.angle_beta   90.00
_cell.angle_gamma   90.00
#
_symmetry.space_group_name_H-M   'P 1'
#
loop_
_entity.id
_entity.type
_entity.pdbx_description
1 polymer ?
#
loop_
_entity_poly.entity_id
_entity_poly.type
_entity_poly.pdbx_seq_one_letter_code
_entity_poly.pdbx_strand_id
1 'polypeptide(L)'
;MKAAATATSIPLPLRRDAGFTLIEIIVSLVIAGILASVAGMGIVSAISGYAVVRENVDLSEKIQLAGTRIQRELLELTDIDDWNATRPYIVYYSATGRRQAIARAGDTVRLYNDPGEISDAYLDNNGDILTDHVDSLAFNYFQGDSNWAGEDIRELSTIEFSLKLARSEAAGTTMNLTTRVFLRNNDNYGGSAASVPAAPPSGGRYSCFIATAGSGAGSLAGLCNPKRTAMLIGWILLAGAGCGLFKAGGRQLPSTPMGRHCREMGDAAAFPSLPDSGSYPQARGSALIGIIITMLVFAALGAAIVPMISSSQLHRTTAGRSAQAYYLAESGLRFAASQYLNATGEAAQFEALDNLHGVTHRLQDNRGDFTVSVNPFYFVTAMDHTAATTLETRIYGSPGVSFPLAGGSLSIAGTVYTFSGASILGQQISFNGLSLPLTVSADTPVYPVARTSAGQTLSNGGDLRLSAGTGDLFPERNGSFVLLENTYTYRERTAEPDTLVGIRRTDGVDFADLSLAASQAIRLKKFVQITSNGVVGSGDTRASRDIVYHVQIPEEKESRRIVFEETFDDLDEWNPSLLGAHDLADLEGNNVLRVTGVTPSGGDIPSASLIALTTDAVQFDPDRFDTQVKIGYEPELPEYYHAGISFRLTEGGDKTYGLSFQRSSGKGDPSDNIYDRLKPLEDDKKTAIVLWQSTGSDAKQWMAVKQISDITIIPQITDTLSDADWSGGPVNLFASITIESLPMLPCDFKTMKLELVVECTSGDCSSLSVAFGSSVNWTPVDIANPMEHDVTGSQGQPYVLSFQIVTPALPVPAPQIDLTLDILADDFDIQNATLLSRFKASKSLTFEYNGLEAIEPGDRIFQPNGASASVYGDPLMNTNNPDSGTLLLDQVNGNFEIGNISVIGKTDVATVTGSYEDAYHFIKAYYGTDSGCGTRTDNPLDSDKGANPIAGELNWPPDEGMPWTAENDNFTLIQWDAVNDDLPTVSVISSAAAENTVIRSTEPSLTGLGATLGLHTFGNGSLNVYFDDFGYQSFVDQPVAISQPIQY
;
A
#
# COMPACT_ATOMS: atom_id res chain seq x y z
N MET A 1 8.43 41.15 84.92
CA MET A 1 8.77 42.32 85.78
C MET A 1 7.49 43.04 86.15
N LYS A 2 7.27 43.30 87.46
CA LYS A 2 6.22 44.13 88.12
C LYS A 2 4.74 43.73 87.88
N ALA A 3 4.03 43.15 88.86
CA ALA A 3 3.37 43.78 90.05
C ALA A 3 2.15 44.64 89.65
N ALA A 4 0.96 44.63 90.26
CA ALA A 4 0.31 43.91 91.36
C ALA A 4 -1.20 44.31 91.31
N ALA A 5 -2.11 43.52 91.90
CA ALA A 5 -3.20 43.98 92.80
C ALA A 5 -4.40 43.02 92.85
N THR A 6 -4.75 42.69 94.08
CA THR A 6 -5.81 41.84 94.60
C THR A 6 -7.17 42.56 94.64
N ALA A 7 -8.29 41.89 94.36
CA ALA A 7 -9.64 42.21 94.86
C ALA A 7 -10.66 41.14 94.40
N THR A 8 -11.00 40.17 95.25
CA THR A 8 -12.20 40.11 96.12
C THR A 8 -13.49 39.59 95.45
N SER A 9 -13.96 38.51 96.05
CA SER A 9 -15.17 37.72 95.87
C SER A 9 -16.51 38.46 95.98
N ILE A 10 -17.49 38.03 95.17
CA ILE A 10 -18.91 37.94 95.56
C ILE A 10 -19.47 36.61 95.01
N PRO A 11 -20.11 35.75 95.82
CA PRO A 11 -20.66 34.47 95.38
C PRO A 11 -22.11 34.65 94.88
N LEU A 12 -22.44 34.04 93.74
CA LEU A 12 -23.82 33.84 93.27
C LEU A 12 -24.02 32.35 92.94
N PRO A 13 -25.24 31.83 93.11
CA PRO A 13 -25.49 30.50 93.65
C PRO A 13 -25.18 29.37 92.66
N LEU A 14 -24.72 28.23 93.17
CA LEU A 14 -24.62 26.95 92.46
C LEU A 14 -25.97 26.60 91.82
N ARG A 15 -26.06 26.75 90.50
CA ARG A 15 -27.15 26.19 89.69
C ARG A 15 -26.79 24.74 89.41
N ARG A 16 -27.66 23.83 89.86
CA ARG A 16 -27.58 22.36 89.70
C ARG A 16 -27.09 21.96 88.30
N ASP A 17 -26.03 21.17 88.25
CA ASP A 17 -25.71 20.32 87.10
C ASP A 17 -26.90 19.39 86.85
N ALA A 18 -27.54 19.53 85.70
CA ALA A 18 -28.53 18.56 85.24
C ALA A 18 -27.76 17.32 84.76
N GLY A 19 -27.79 16.25 85.55
CA GLY A 19 -27.51 14.91 85.04
C GLY A 19 -28.54 14.51 83.99
N PHE A 20 -28.16 13.60 83.09
CA PHE A 20 -29.04 13.06 82.04
C PHE A 20 -30.38 12.62 82.63
N THR A 21 -31.47 13.06 82.01
CA THR A 21 -32.79 12.58 82.43
C THR A 21 -32.94 11.10 82.06
N LEU A 22 -33.67 10.32 82.88
CA LEU A 22 -33.94 8.91 82.59
C LEU A 22 -34.56 8.73 81.19
N ILE A 23 -35.40 9.70 80.78
CA ILE A 23 -36.03 9.71 79.47
C ILE A 23 -35.03 10.00 78.34
N GLU A 24 -34.04 10.88 78.52
CA GLU A 24 -32.96 11.06 77.54
C GLU A 24 -32.11 9.81 77.38
N ILE A 25 -31.78 9.11 78.46
CA ILE A 25 -31.02 7.85 78.39
C ILE A 25 -31.81 6.78 77.65
N ILE A 26 -33.09 6.62 77.98
CA ILE A 26 -33.97 5.63 77.33
C ILE A 26 -34.18 5.99 75.85
N VAL A 27 -34.51 7.25 75.54
CA VAL A 27 -34.71 7.71 74.15
C VAL A 27 -33.42 7.59 73.34
N SER A 28 -32.26 7.91 73.93
CA SER A 28 -30.97 7.74 73.25
C SER A 28 -30.63 6.27 73.00
N LEU A 29 -30.93 5.37 73.94
CA LEU A 29 -30.73 3.92 73.75
C LEU A 29 -31.70 3.34 72.72
N VAL A 30 -32.93 3.82 72.68
CA VAL A 30 -33.93 3.40 71.68
C VAL A 30 -33.56 3.92 70.29
N ILE A 31 -33.17 5.19 70.16
CA ILE A 31 -32.69 5.75 68.89
C ILE A 31 -31.41 5.05 68.44
N ALA A 32 -30.47 4.78 69.36
CA ALA A 32 -29.27 4.00 69.04
C ALA A 32 -29.60 2.57 68.60
N GLY A 33 -30.59 1.91 69.23
CA GLY A 33 -31.06 0.58 68.85
C GLY A 33 -31.71 0.56 67.46
N ILE A 34 -32.57 1.55 67.17
CA ILE A 34 -33.21 1.69 65.85
C ILE A 34 -32.16 2.00 64.78
N LEU A 35 -31.27 2.96 65.03
CA LEU A 35 -30.17 3.28 64.10
C LEU A 35 -29.22 2.09 63.90
N ALA A 36 -28.91 1.33 64.95
CA ALA A 36 -28.10 0.11 64.84
C ALA A 36 -28.81 -0.98 64.02
N SER A 37 -30.14 -1.13 64.14
CA SER A 37 -30.89 -2.10 63.32
C SER A 37 -30.97 -1.69 61.84
N VAL A 38 -31.17 -0.40 61.55
CA VAL A 38 -31.23 0.12 60.17
C VAL A 38 -29.84 0.10 59.54
N ALA A 39 -28.81 0.51 60.27
CA ALA A 39 -27.42 0.39 59.85
C ALA A 39 -27.01 -1.08 59.67
N GLY A 40 -27.45 -1.99 60.54
CA GLY A 40 -27.20 -3.43 60.43
C GLY A 40 -27.74 -4.03 59.13
N MET A 41 -28.96 -3.67 58.74
CA MET A 41 -29.53 -4.09 57.44
C MET A 41 -28.79 -3.46 56.25
N GLY A 42 -28.39 -2.19 56.35
CA GLY A 42 -27.56 -1.53 55.34
C GLY A 42 -26.19 -2.18 55.15
N ILE A 43 -25.55 -2.61 56.24
CA ILE A 43 -24.27 -3.31 56.23
C ILE A 43 -24.39 -4.69 55.57
N VAL A 44 -25.44 -5.46 55.89
CA VAL A 44 -25.66 -6.78 55.27
C VAL A 44 -25.86 -6.65 53.76
N SER A 45 -26.68 -5.69 53.31
CA SER A 45 -26.88 -5.41 51.88
C SER A 45 -25.58 -4.98 51.18
N ALA A 46 -24.78 -4.13 51.85
CA ALA A 46 -23.47 -3.71 51.34
C ALA A 46 -22.48 -4.88 51.26
N ILE A 47 -22.47 -5.80 52.23
CA ILE A 47 -21.62 -6.99 52.24
C ILE A 47 -22.03 -7.96 51.11
N SER A 48 -23.34 -8.19 50.91
CA SER A 48 -23.83 -9.03 49.81
C SER A 48 -23.51 -8.42 48.44
N GLY A 49 -23.71 -7.10 48.28
CA GLY A 49 -23.31 -6.38 47.06
C GLY A 49 -21.80 -6.46 46.81
N TYR A 50 -20.99 -6.33 47.86
CA TYR A 50 -19.53 -6.47 47.77
C TYR A 50 -19.10 -7.90 47.42
N ALA A 51 -19.73 -8.93 48.00
CA ALA A 51 -19.44 -10.33 47.68
C ALA A 51 -19.68 -10.64 46.21
N VAL A 52 -20.80 -10.17 45.65
CA VAL A 52 -21.12 -10.30 44.22
C VAL A 52 -20.10 -9.55 43.34
N VAL A 53 -19.72 -8.32 43.70
CA VAL A 53 -18.70 -7.57 42.95
C VAL A 53 -17.35 -8.27 43.01
N ARG A 54 -16.96 -8.79 44.18
CA ARG A 54 -15.69 -9.52 44.38
C ARG A 54 -15.65 -10.81 43.56
N GLU A 55 -16.72 -11.60 43.58
CA GLU A 55 -16.84 -12.82 42.79
C GLU A 55 -16.77 -12.52 41.29
N ASN A 56 -17.46 -11.47 40.83
CA ASN A 56 -17.39 -11.04 39.43
C ASN A 56 -15.98 -10.63 39.01
N VAL A 57 -15.23 -9.94 39.89
CA VAL A 57 -13.83 -9.60 39.63
C VAL A 57 -12.97 -10.86 39.57
N ASP A 58 -13.11 -11.78 40.53
CA ASP A 58 -12.35 -13.04 40.56
C ASP A 58 -12.59 -13.90 39.31
N LEU A 59 -13.86 -14.15 38.98
CA LEU A 59 -14.23 -14.94 37.80
C LEU A 59 -13.84 -14.23 36.49
N SER A 60 -13.86 -12.89 36.44
CA SER A 60 -13.42 -12.13 35.26
C SER A 60 -11.92 -12.22 35.08
N GLU A 61 -11.14 -12.20 36.17
CA GLU A 61 -9.69 -12.41 36.10
C GLU A 61 -9.36 -13.85 35.68
N LYS A 62 -10.05 -14.85 36.25
CA LYS A 62 -9.90 -16.26 35.89
C LYS A 62 -10.18 -16.54 34.43
N ILE A 63 -11.33 -16.08 33.89
CA ILE A 63 -11.72 -16.36 32.51
C ILE A 63 -10.74 -15.70 31.52
N GLN A 64 -10.22 -14.51 31.83
CA GLN A 64 -9.26 -13.80 30.98
C GLN A 64 -7.88 -14.47 31.00
N LEU A 65 -7.40 -14.90 32.17
CA LEU A 65 -6.12 -15.62 32.28
C LEU A 65 -6.19 -16.99 31.61
N ALA A 66 -7.26 -17.75 31.86
CA ALA A 66 -7.48 -19.05 31.25
C ALA A 66 -7.63 -18.93 29.73
N GLY A 67 -8.43 -17.98 29.26
CA GLY A 67 -8.61 -17.68 27.85
C GLY A 67 -7.32 -17.30 27.14
N THR A 68 -6.54 -16.39 27.73
CA THR A 68 -5.23 -15.99 27.18
C THR A 68 -4.26 -17.18 27.12
N ARG A 69 -4.29 -18.06 28.12
CA ARG A 69 -3.44 -19.25 28.10
C ARG A 69 -3.86 -20.23 27.01
N ILE A 70 -5.15 -20.55 26.90
CA ILE A 70 -5.70 -21.43 25.84
C ILE A 70 -5.37 -20.86 24.47
N GLN A 71 -5.62 -19.57 24.25
CA GLN A 71 -5.31 -18.91 22.98
C GLN A 71 -3.84 -19.09 22.59
N ARG A 72 -2.90 -18.93 23.52
CA ARG A 72 -1.47 -19.08 23.25
C ARG A 72 -1.06 -20.51 22.92
N GLU A 73 -1.59 -21.49 23.64
CA GLU A 73 -1.32 -22.89 23.34
C GLU A 73 -1.83 -23.27 21.95
N LEU A 74 -3.03 -22.78 21.60
CA LEU A 74 -3.62 -23.06 20.29
C LEU A 74 -2.92 -22.31 19.15
N LEU A 75 -2.43 -21.09 19.40
CA LEU A 75 -1.76 -20.26 18.39
C LEU A 75 -0.47 -20.91 17.87
N GLU A 76 0.26 -21.56 18.78
CA GLU A 76 1.58 -22.14 18.55
C GLU A 76 1.52 -23.66 18.28
N LEU A 77 0.32 -24.25 18.18
CA LEU A 77 0.20 -25.66 17.85
C LEU A 77 0.75 -25.93 16.44
N THR A 78 1.38 -27.09 16.28
CA THR A 78 1.90 -27.57 14.99
C THR A 78 1.02 -28.63 14.38
N ASP A 79 0.35 -29.43 15.20
CA ASP A 79 -0.54 -30.51 14.76
C ASP A 79 -1.59 -30.84 15.83
N ILE A 80 -2.70 -31.46 15.41
CA ILE A 80 -3.77 -31.92 16.29
C ILE A 80 -3.83 -33.45 16.19
N ASP A 81 -3.61 -34.10 17.33
CA ASP A 81 -3.51 -35.57 17.43
C ASP A 81 -4.89 -36.22 17.66
N ASP A 82 -5.74 -35.59 18.49
CA ASP A 82 -7.07 -36.10 18.82
C ASP A 82 -7.97 -34.97 19.38
N TRP A 83 -9.29 -35.09 19.19
CA TRP A 83 -10.27 -34.19 19.80
C TRP A 83 -11.63 -34.86 19.98
N ASN A 84 -12.43 -34.32 20.90
CA ASN A 84 -13.79 -34.79 21.11
C ASN A 84 -14.72 -33.63 21.43
N ALA A 85 -15.87 -33.57 20.75
CA ALA A 85 -16.87 -32.53 20.96
C ALA A 85 -17.86 -32.84 22.10
N THR A 86 -18.10 -34.12 22.40
CA THR A 86 -19.04 -34.57 23.44
C THR A 86 -18.44 -34.40 24.83
N ARG A 87 -17.19 -34.83 25.00
CA ARG A 87 -16.36 -34.53 26.16
C ARG A 87 -15.25 -33.58 25.68
N PRO A 88 -15.43 -32.25 25.79
CA PRO A 88 -14.58 -31.27 25.13
C PRO A 88 -13.12 -31.40 25.58
N TYR A 89 -12.30 -31.94 24.68
CA TYR A 89 -10.85 -31.94 24.76
C TYR A 89 -10.21 -31.78 23.39
N ILE A 90 -8.96 -31.30 23.41
CA ILE A 90 -8.05 -31.25 22.27
C ILE A 90 -6.68 -31.73 22.72
N VAL A 91 -6.08 -32.62 21.93
CA VAL A 91 -4.69 -33.08 22.05
C VAL A 91 -3.93 -32.53 20.86
N TYR A 92 -2.82 -31.84 21.13
CA TYR A 92 -2.04 -31.14 20.10
C TYR A 92 -0.55 -31.26 20.37
N TYR A 93 0.25 -30.99 19.35
CA TYR A 93 1.69 -30.82 19.46
C TYR A 93 2.03 -29.33 19.54
N SER A 94 2.84 -28.96 20.53
CA SER A 94 3.36 -27.59 20.66
C SER A 94 4.44 -27.28 19.62
N ALA A 95 4.80 -26.00 19.45
CA ALA A 95 5.94 -25.56 18.64
C ALA A 95 7.28 -26.28 18.94
N THR A 96 7.43 -26.88 20.12
CA THR A 96 8.62 -27.66 20.52
C THR A 96 8.49 -29.17 20.27
N GLY A 97 7.43 -29.61 19.58
CA GLY A 97 7.14 -31.02 19.31
C GLY A 97 6.62 -31.80 20.53
N ARG A 98 6.31 -31.14 21.65
CA ARG A 98 5.74 -31.81 22.83
C ARG A 98 4.25 -32.02 22.67
N ARG A 99 3.79 -33.24 22.97
CA ARG A 99 2.37 -33.58 23.04
C ARG A 99 1.73 -32.93 24.28
N GLN A 100 0.61 -32.26 24.10
CA GLN A 100 -0.13 -31.56 25.16
C GLN A 100 -1.63 -31.75 24.97
N ALA A 101 -2.41 -31.52 26.04
CA ALA A 101 -3.86 -31.49 25.91
C ALA A 101 -4.51 -30.39 26.75
N ILE A 102 -5.67 -29.93 26.30
CA ILE A 102 -6.61 -29.08 27.05
C ILE A 102 -7.91 -29.86 27.14
N ALA A 103 -8.42 -30.10 28.35
CA ALA A 103 -9.68 -30.81 28.53
C ALA A 103 -10.51 -30.24 29.67
N ARG A 104 -11.83 -30.36 29.56
CA ARG A 104 -12.74 -30.19 30.70
C ARG A 104 -12.78 -31.47 31.52
N ALA A 105 -12.57 -31.33 32.82
CA ALA A 105 -12.69 -32.38 33.83
C ALA A 105 -13.61 -31.88 34.95
N GLY A 106 -14.87 -32.33 34.96
CA GLY A 106 -15.89 -31.83 35.88
C GLY A 106 -16.13 -30.33 35.73
N ASP A 107 -15.96 -29.59 36.81
CA ASP A 107 -16.06 -28.12 36.90
C ASP A 107 -14.72 -27.40 36.66
N THR A 108 -13.71 -28.10 36.14
CA THR A 108 -12.37 -27.54 35.86
C THR A 108 -11.98 -27.69 34.39
N VAL A 109 -11.14 -26.78 33.90
CA VAL A 109 -10.33 -26.99 32.68
C VAL A 109 -8.90 -27.28 33.13
N ARG A 110 -8.29 -28.32 32.56
CA ARG A 110 -6.94 -28.77 32.89
C ARG A 110 -6.03 -28.79 31.67
N LEU A 111 -4.74 -28.55 31.93
CA LEU A 111 -3.64 -28.70 30.98
C LEU A 111 -2.88 -30.00 31.28
N TYR A 112 -2.56 -30.76 30.24
CA TYR A 112 -1.82 -32.02 30.36
C TYR A 112 -0.52 -31.88 29.58
N ASN A 113 0.60 -32.16 30.25
CA ASN A 113 1.91 -32.21 29.63
C ASN A 113 2.24 -33.66 29.33
N ASP A 114 2.57 -33.95 28.08
CA ASP A 114 2.88 -35.28 27.57
C ASP A 114 1.84 -36.34 27.97
N PRO A 115 0.56 -36.13 27.60
CA PRO A 115 -0.46 -37.09 27.97
C PRO A 115 -0.19 -38.45 27.32
N GLY A 116 -0.55 -39.54 28.02
CA GLY A 116 -0.64 -40.87 27.42
C GLY A 116 -1.92 -41.03 26.59
N GLU A 117 -2.43 -42.27 26.50
CA GLU A 117 -3.73 -42.54 25.90
C GLU A 117 -4.85 -41.81 26.66
N ILE A 118 -5.64 -41.00 25.94
CA ILE A 118 -6.72 -40.20 26.55
C ILE A 118 -7.91 -41.10 26.81
N SER A 119 -8.25 -41.28 28.08
CA SER A 119 -9.49 -41.91 28.55
C SER A 119 -10.20 -41.01 29.54
N ASP A 120 -11.49 -41.27 29.76
CA ASP A 120 -12.28 -40.53 30.75
C ASP A 120 -11.62 -40.50 32.13
N ALA A 121 -11.13 -41.66 32.58
CA ALA A 121 -10.42 -41.79 33.84
C ALA A 121 -9.08 -41.05 33.86
N TYR A 122 -8.38 -40.97 32.73
CA TYR A 122 -7.11 -40.22 32.64
C TYR A 122 -7.34 -38.72 32.82
N LEU A 123 -8.34 -38.17 32.12
CA LEU A 123 -8.67 -36.75 32.19
C LEU A 123 -9.14 -36.33 33.59
N ASP A 124 -9.90 -37.18 34.29
CA ASP A 124 -10.40 -36.82 35.63
C ASP A 124 -9.32 -36.86 36.72
N ASN A 125 -8.25 -37.65 36.55
CA ASN A 125 -7.25 -37.88 37.59
C ASN A 125 -5.88 -37.24 37.34
N ASN A 126 -5.63 -36.68 36.16
CA ASN A 126 -4.34 -36.06 35.80
C ASN A 126 -4.51 -34.59 35.37
N GLY A 127 -3.38 -33.96 35.04
CA GLY A 127 -3.31 -32.60 34.52
C GLY A 127 -3.34 -31.51 35.59
N ASP A 128 -2.82 -30.35 35.23
CA ASP A 128 -2.79 -29.16 36.06
C ASP A 128 -4.04 -28.32 35.85
N ILE A 129 -4.67 -27.85 36.93
CA ILE A 129 -5.87 -27.03 36.85
C ILE A 129 -5.52 -25.65 36.29
N LEU A 130 -6.14 -25.29 35.17
CA LEU A 130 -6.02 -23.98 34.56
C LEU A 130 -7.06 -22.99 35.10
N THR A 131 -8.31 -23.44 35.23
CA THR A 131 -9.39 -22.68 35.86
C THR A 131 -10.47 -23.62 36.43
N ASP A 132 -11.20 -23.12 37.42
CA ASP A 132 -12.35 -23.75 38.06
C ASP A 132 -13.66 -23.04 37.69
N HIS A 133 -14.78 -23.49 38.27
CA HIS A 133 -16.15 -22.98 38.02
C HIS A 133 -16.62 -23.12 36.57
N VAL A 134 -16.19 -24.14 35.85
CA VAL A 134 -16.43 -24.30 34.41
C VAL A 134 -17.81 -24.90 34.14
N ASP A 135 -18.70 -24.09 33.59
CA ASP A 135 -20.00 -24.51 33.08
C ASP A 135 -19.84 -25.30 31.78
N SER A 136 -19.15 -24.73 30.79
CA SER A 136 -18.89 -25.37 29.50
C SER A 136 -17.56 -24.97 28.87
N LEU A 137 -16.95 -25.90 28.14
CA LEU A 137 -15.84 -25.68 27.20
C LEU A 137 -16.27 -26.23 25.84
N ALA A 138 -15.96 -25.54 24.75
CA ALA A 138 -16.18 -26.04 23.39
C ALA A 138 -15.07 -25.58 22.45
N PHE A 139 -14.76 -26.38 21.43
CA PHE A 139 -13.85 -26.07 20.34
C PHE A 139 -14.56 -26.30 19.00
N ASN A 140 -14.45 -25.33 18.10
CA ASN A 140 -14.92 -25.41 16.72
C ASN A 140 -13.71 -25.22 15.79
N TYR A 141 -13.64 -26.00 14.71
CA TYR A 141 -12.50 -26.04 13.80
C TYR A 141 -12.95 -25.66 12.39
N PHE A 142 -12.25 -24.76 11.73
CA PHE A 142 -12.66 -24.20 10.44
C PHE A 142 -11.59 -24.36 9.36
N GLN A 143 -12.02 -24.69 8.14
CA GLN A 143 -11.26 -24.66 6.90
C GLN A 143 -11.95 -23.62 6.00
N GLY A 144 -11.41 -22.39 6.01
CA GLY A 144 -12.13 -21.23 5.49
C GLY A 144 -13.52 -21.06 6.09
N ASP A 145 -14.54 -20.89 5.25
CA ASP A 145 -15.93 -20.78 5.71
C ASP A 145 -16.59 -22.14 6.05
N SER A 146 -15.88 -23.26 5.84
CA SER A 146 -16.36 -24.62 6.12
C SER A 146 -15.82 -25.17 7.44
N ASN A 147 -16.45 -26.21 7.99
CA ASN A 147 -15.90 -26.94 9.15
C ASN A 147 -14.74 -27.82 8.71
N TRP A 148 -13.64 -27.79 9.46
CA TRP A 148 -12.52 -28.71 9.25
C TRP A 148 -12.93 -30.11 9.72
N ALA A 149 -12.82 -31.10 8.83
CA ALA A 149 -13.23 -32.48 9.08
C ALA A 149 -12.19 -33.32 9.82
N GLY A 150 -11.02 -32.74 10.13
CA GLY A 150 -9.94 -33.47 10.79
C GLY A 150 -8.97 -34.16 9.84
N GLU A 151 -8.91 -33.69 8.61
CA GLU A 151 -8.02 -34.20 7.56
C GLU A 151 -6.61 -33.59 7.74
N ASP A 152 -6.07 -32.92 6.73
CA ASP A 152 -4.76 -32.28 6.82
C ASP A 152 -4.82 -31.03 7.70
N ILE A 153 -3.94 -30.94 8.70
CA ILE A 153 -3.82 -29.75 9.58
C ILE A 153 -3.51 -28.48 8.77
N ARG A 154 -2.89 -28.60 7.60
CA ARG A 154 -2.62 -27.45 6.74
C ARG A 154 -3.89 -26.83 6.16
N GLU A 155 -5.01 -27.53 6.18
CA GLU A 155 -6.30 -26.99 5.75
C GLU A 155 -7.04 -26.25 6.88
N LEU A 156 -6.62 -26.42 8.13
CA LEU A 156 -7.22 -25.78 9.28
C LEU A 156 -6.85 -24.28 9.31
N SER A 157 -7.81 -23.40 9.06
CA SER A 157 -7.57 -21.95 9.08
C SER A 157 -7.69 -21.36 10.48
N THR A 158 -8.71 -21.77 11.25
CA THR A 158 -8.96 -21.24 12.60
C THR A 158 -9.56 -22.25 13.57
N ILE A 159 -9.29 -22.04 14.85
CA ILE A 159 -9.95 -22.73 15.97
C ILE A 159 -10.67 -21.69 16.81
N GLU A 160 -11.98 -21.85 17.00
CA GLU A 160 -12.75 -21.04 17.94
C GLU A 160 -13.01 -21.83 19.21
N PHE A 161 -12.60 -21.29 20.36
CA PHE A 161 -12.94 -21.88 21.65
C PHE A 161 -13.94 -21.01 22.40
N SER A 162 -14.86 -21.65 23.13
CA SER A 162 -15.81 -20.99 24.01
C SER A 162 -15.69 -21.55 25.43
N LEU A 163 -15.46 -20.67 26.40
CA LEU A 163 -15.36 -20.98 27.82
C LEU A 163 -16.45 -20.24 28.58
N LYS A 164 -17.23 -20.97 29.39
CA LYS A 164 -18.23 -20.39 30.29
C LYS A 164 -17.91 -20.75 31.73
N LEU A 165 -17.84 -19.74 32.59
CA LEU A 165 -17.70 -19.91 34.03
C LEU A 165 -19.04 -19.65 34.74
N ALA A 166 -19.47 -20.57 35.60
CA ALA A 166 -20.67 -20.46 36.42
C ALA A 166 -20.43 -19.57 37.64
N ARG A 167 -21.42 -18.73 37.96
CA ARG A 167 -21.44 -17.99 39.24
C ARG A 167 -22.02 -18.87 40.35
N SER A 168 -21.38 -18.88 41.50
CA SER A 168 -21.75 -19.71 42.65
C SER A 168 -23.01 -19.19 43.37
N GLU A 169 -23.20 -17.87 43.41
CA GLU A 169 -24.27 -17.20 44.16
C GLU A 169 -25.53 -16.87 43.32
N ALA A 170 -25.49 -17.12 42.00
CA ALA A 170 -26.60 -16.82 41.09
C ALA A 170 -26.79 -17.94 40.05
N ALA A 171 -27.55 -18.96 40.45
CA ALA A 171 -27.85 -20.14 39.63
C ALA A 171 -28.35 -19.76 38.23
N GLY A 172 -27.71 -20.29 37.19
CA GLY A 172 -28.04 -20.05 35.79
C GLY A 172 -27.41 -18.79 35.18
N THR A 173 -26.56 -18.06 35.91
CA THR A 173 -25.77 -16.95 35.34
C THR A 173 -24.33 -17.36 35.12
N THR A 174 -23.84 -17.16 33.90
CA THR A 174 -22.47 -17.50 33.49
C THR A 174 -21.75 -16.27 32.94
N MET A 175 -20.43 -16.28 33.02
CA MET A 175 -19.58 -15.38 32.24
C MET A 175 -18.95 -16.16 31.09
N ASN A 176 -19.00 -15.59 29.90
CA ASN A 176 -18.59 -16.25 28.67
C ASN A 176 -17.41 -15.52 28.02
N LEU A 177 -16.50 -16.31 27.48
CA LEU A 177 -15.45 -15.89 26.58
C LEU A 177 -15.52 -16.78 25.34
N THR A 178 -15.58 -16.16 24.17
CA THR A 178 -15.39 -16.85 22.89
C THR A 178 -14.24 -16.17 22.18
N THR A 179 -13.30 -16.95 21.67
CA THR A 179 -12.11 -16.43 21.00
C THR A 179 -11.76 -17.32 19.82
N ARG A 180 -11.50 -16.68 18.69
CA ARG A 180 -11.03 -17.33 17.47
C ARG A 180 -9.51 -17.19 17.37
N VAL A 181 -8.83 -18.30 17.15
CA VAL A 181 -7.38 -18.42 17.08
C VAL A 181 -7.01 -18.80 15.66
N PHE A 182 -6.18 -17.96 15.05
CA PHE A 182 -5.56 -18.24 13.75
C PHE A 182 -4.25 -18.97 14.02
N LEU A 183 -4.02 -20.08 13.33
CA LEU A 183 -2.84 -20.91 13.57
C LEU A 183 -1.61 -20.33 12.88
N ARG A 184 -0.44 -20.44 13.51
CA ARG A 184 0.83 -19.94 12.96
C ARG A 184 1.71 -21.02 12.36
N ASN A 185 1.75 -22.21 12.96
CA ASN A 185 2.77 -23.22 12.65
C ASN A 185 2.24 -24.39 11.80
N ASN A 186 1.09 -24.23 11.15
CA ASN A 186 0.44 -25.28 10.36
C ASN A 186 0.55 -25.07 8.83
N ASP A 187 1.42 -24.19 8.33
CA ASP A 187 1.67 -23.96 6.88
C ASP A 187 0.45 -23.48 6.04
N ASN A 188 -0.72 -23.27 6.68
CA ASN A 188 -2.04 -22.92 6.13
C ASN A 188 -2.13 -22.93 4.58
N TYR A 189 -2.43 -24.10 4.03
CA TYR A 189 -2.48 -24.44 2.61
C TYR A 189 -3.88 -24.15 2.02
N GLY A 190 -4.15 -22.87 1.73
CA GLY A 190 -5.31 -22.45 0.93
C GLY A 190 -6.61 -22.16 1.68
N GLY A 191 -6.60 -22.13 3.02
CA GLY A 191 -7.74 -21.60 3.77
C GLY A 191 -7.80 -20.08 3.67
N SER A 192 -8.68 -19.52 2.82
CA SER A 192 -9.17 -18.14 3.02
C SER A 192 -9.50 -17.98 4.50
N ALA A 193 -9.10 -16.88 5.16
CA ALA A 193 -9.58 -16.65 6.51
C ALA A 193 -11.11 -16.67 6.47
N ALA A 194 -11.75 -17.47 7.34
CA ALA A 194 -13.21 -17.49 7.44
C ALA A 194 -13.71 -16.04 7.48
N SER A 195 -14.62 -15.69 6.57
CA SER A 195 -15.15 -14.33 6.45
C SER A 195 -15.55 -13.85 7.84
N VAL A 196 -14.88 -12.80 8.33
CA VAL A 196 -15.20 -12.28 9.67
C VAL A 196 -16.59 -11.67 9.56
N PRO A 197 -17.62 -12.16 10.29
CA PRO A 197 -18.96 -11.55 10.24
C PRO A 197 -19.01 -10.17 10.91
N ALA A 198 -17.85 -9.60 11.28
CA ALA A 198 -17.72 -8.30 11.87
C ALA A 198 -16.33 -7.75 11.54
N ALA A 199 -16.27 -6.56 10.92
CA ALA A 199 -15.05 -5.79 10.81
C ALA A 199 -14.27 -5.79 12.15
N PRO A 200 -12.92 -5.77 12.13
CA PRO A 200 -12.15 -5.52 13.35
C PRO A 200 -12.72 -4.26 14.02
N PRO A 201 -12.89 -4.25 15.35
CA PRO A 201 -13.43 -3.08 16.02
C PRO A 201 -12.60 -1.86 15.66
N SER A 202 -13.23 -0.82 15.09
CA SER A 202 -12.58 0.46 14.86
C SER A 202 -11.98 0.99 16.15
N GLY A 203 -10.90 1.79 16.04
CA GLY A 203 -10.05 2.28 17.14
C GLY A 203 -10.79 2.84 18.37
N GLY A 204 -12.07 3.21 18.24
CA GLY A 204 -12.95 3.55 19.34
C GLY A 204 -13.15 2.46 20.41
N ARG A 205 -12.97 1.15 20.11
CA ARG A 205 -13.10 0.07 21.11
C ARG A 205 -11.82 -0.26 21.87
N TYR A 206 -10.64 0.10 21.34
CA TYR A 206 -9.36 -0.02 22.04
C TYR A 206 -9.16 1.08 23.11
N SER A 207 -9.92 2.17 23.01
CA SER A 207 -9.85 3.29 23.96
C SER A 207 -10.20 2.91 25.41
N CYS A 208 -11.08 1.92 25.63
CA CYS A 208 -11.43 1.47 26.98
C CYS A 208 -10.37 0.49 27.58
N PHE A 209 -9.45 -0.08 26.78
CA PHE A 209 -8.36 -0.97 27.25
C PHE A 209 -7.13 -0.19 27.74
N ILE A 210 -6.84 0.98 27.13
CA ILE A 210 -5.68 1.81 27.51
C ILE A 210 -5.93 2.61 28.81
N ALA A 211 -7.18 2.86 29.17
CA ALA A 211 -7.51 3.60 30.40
C ALA A 211 -7.19 2.84 31.71
N THR A 212 -6.89 1.54 31.67
CA THR A 212 -6.55 0.76 32.87
C THR A 212 -5.04 0.57 33.09
N ALA A 213 -4.19 1.03 32.17
CA ALA A 213 -2.72 0.89 32.28
C ALA A 213 -1.97 2.23 32.47
N GLY A 214 -2.63 3.38 32.29
CA GLY A 214 -2.03 4.70 32.49
C GLY A 214 -2.44 5.35 33.80
N SER A 215 -1.53 5.42 34.78
CA SER A 215 -1.70 6.34 35.90
C SER A 215 -1.48 7.77 35.42
N GLY A 216 -2.56 8.51 35.22
CA GLY A 216 -2.55 9.97 35.15
C GLY A 216 -2.94 10.57 33.80
N ALA A 217 -4.20 10.97 33.66
CA ALA A 217 -4.64 12.19 32.99
C ALA A 217 -6.18 12.23 33.02
N GLY A 218 -6.75 13.21 33.71
CA GLY A 218 -8.19 13.40 33.72
C GLY A 218 -8.64 14.15 32.47
N SER A 219 -9.25 13.47 31.49
CA SER A 219 -10.25 14.05 30.57
C SER A 219 -10.94 13.07 29.59
N LEU A 220 -11.04 11.76 29.84
CA LEU A 220 -11.60 10.81 28.85
C LEU A 220 -12.82 9.98 29.30
N ALA A 221 -13.54 10.40 30.35
CA ALA A 221 -14.71 9.66 30.86
C ALA A 221 -15.99 9.75 30.00
N GLY A 222 -15.95 10.37 28.81
CA GLY A 222 -17.14 10.72 28.02
C GLY A 222 -17.54 9.76 26.88
N LEU A 223 -16.70 8.79 26.49
CA LEU A 223 -16.85 8.11 25.19
C LEU A 223 -17.14 6.59 25.21
N CYS A 224 -17.16 5.90 26.36
CA CYS A 224 -17.50 4.47 26.42
C CYS A 224 -19.02 4.26 26.70
N ASN A 225 -19.91 4.32 25.68
CA ASN A 225 -21.22 3.63 25.72
C ASN A 225 -21.94 3.51 24.35
N PRO A 226 -22.22 2.30 23.82
CA PRO A 226 -23.31 2.10 22.87
C PRO A 226 -24.46 1.25 23.46
N LYS A 227 -25.62 1.90 23.57
CA LYS A 227 -27.00 1.35 23.54
C LYS A 227 -27.44 0.35 24.63
N ARG A 228 -27.91 0.90 25.76
CA ARG A 228 -29.19 0.51 26.38
C ARG A 228 -29.88 1.76 26.95
N THR A 229 -30.51 2.53 26.06
CA THR A 229 -31.43 3.63 26.40
C THR A 229 -32.82 3.27 25.87
N ALA A 230 -33.48 2.34 26.56
CA ALA A 230 -34.91 2.10 26.45
C ALA A 230 -35.43 1.39 27.70
N MET A 231 -35.23 2.01 28.87
CA MET A 231 -36.12 1.87 30.02
C MET A 231 -35.70 2.88 31.10
N LEU A 232 -36.69 3.56 31.67
CA LEU A 232 -36.60 4.65 32.66
C LEU A 232 -36.27 6.06 32.12
N ILE A 233 -37.09 6.52 31.16
CA ILE A 233 -37.67 7.87 31.28
C ILE A 233 -39.02 7.68 31.97
N GLY A 234 -39.02 7.95 33.27
CA GLY A 234 -40.18 7.83 34.13
C GLY A 234 -39.66 7.89 35.56
N TRP A 235 -39.85 9.05 36.20
CA TRP A 235 -39.42 9.40 37.56
C TRP A 235 -37.99 9.94 37.70
N ILE A 236 -37.76 11.19 37.29
CA ILE A 236 -37.21 12.27 38.14
C ILE A 236 -37.25 13.57 37.32
N LEU A 237 -38.39 14.23 37.37
CA LEU A 237 -38.54 15.68 37.18
C LEU A 237 -39.04 16.20 38.54
N LEU A 238 -38.12 16.29 39.51
CA LEU A 238 -38.30 17.08 40.74
C LEU A 238 -37.02 17.00 41.58
N ALA A 239 -36.17 18.02 41.37
CA ALA A 239 -35.28 18.66 42.35
C ALA A 239 -34.03 19.14 41.63
N GLY A 240 -34.13 20.33 41.06
CA GLY A 240 -32.96 21.07 40.60
C GLY A 240 -32.14 21.62 41.77
N ALA A 241 -30.91 21.97 41.40
CA ALA A 241 -30.06 23.01 41.99
C ALA A 241 -29.30 22.69 43.29
N GLY A 242 -28.00 22.46 43.13
CA GLY A 242 -27.01 23.20 43.90
C GLY A 242 -25.86 22.40 44.48
N CYS A 243 -24.74 22.30 43.76
CA CYS A 243 -23.42 22.63 44.31
C CYS A 243 -22.34 22.52 43.23
N GLY A 244 -21.71 23.66 42.94
CA GLY A 244 -20.49 23.75 42.17
C GLY A 244 -19.29 24.15 43.04
N LEU A 245 -18.12 23.73 42.55
CA LEU A 245 -16.82 24.41 42.63
C LEU A 245 -15.92 24.17 43.86
N PHE A 246 -14.87 23.39 43.63
CA PHE A 246 -13.49 23.77 43.98
C PHE A 246 -12.56 23.39 42.80
N LYS A 247 -11.86 24.38 42.22
CA LYS A 247 -10.71 24.22 41.32
C LYS A 247 -9.55 24.99 41.94
N ALA A 248 -8.37 24.36 42.03
CA ALA A 248 -7.09 24.99 42.35
C ALA A 248 -6.23 25.03 41.08
N GLY A 249 -5.56 26.16 40.84
CA GLY A 249 -4.73 26.42 39.65
C GLY A 249 -3.25 26.09 39.83
N GLY A 250 -2.57 25.87 38.70
CA GLY A 250 -1.11 25.80 38.56
C GLY A 250 -0.65 26.68 37.39
N ARG A 251 0.45 27.41 37.59
CA ARG A 251 1.01 28.54 36.82
C ARG A 251 1.67 28.17 35.48
N GLN A 252 1.71 29.15 34.56
CA GLN A 252 2.84 29.44 33.67
C GLN A 252 3.09 30.97 33.57
N LEU A 253 4.36 31.34 33.39
CA LEU A 253 5.01 32.68 33.24
C LEU A 253 5.59 32.78 31.80
N PRO A 254 6.22 33.88 31.28
CA PRO A 254 6.43 35.27 31.76
C PRO A 254 6.31 36.42 30.69
N SER A 255 6.58 37.67 31.14
CA SER A 255 7.13 38.86 30.40
C SER A 255 6.11 39.77 29.65
N THR A 256 6.08 41.12 29.68
CA THR A 256 6.92 42.26 30.13
C THR A 256 6.00 43.46 30.58
N PRO A 257 6.37 44.78 30.61
CA PRO A 257 6.64 45.54 31.84
C PRO A 257 5.78 46.83 32.05
N MET A 258 6.15 47.63 33.06
CA MET A 258 6.00 49.10 33.18
C MET A 258 4.78 49.72 33.91
N GLY A 259 5.08 50.36 35.05
CA GLY A 259 4.33 51.45 35.70
C GLY A 259 3.36 51.02 36.82
N ARG A 260 3.26 51.67 37.98
CA ARG A 260 3.92 52.85 38.52
C ARG A 260 3.58 52.92 40.03
N HIS A 261 4.61 53.02 40.86
CA HIS A 261 4.71 53.75 42.14
C HIS A 261 3.98 53.32 43.42
N CYS A 262 4.81 53.22 44.46
CA CYS A 262 4.59 53.03 45.89
C CYS A 262 4.21 54.31 46.66
N ARG A 263 4.00 54.11 47.99
CA ARG A 263 3.85 55.05 49.14
C ARG A 263 2.39 55.38 49.47
N GLU A 264 1.94 55.49 50.72
CA GLU A 264 2.56 55.45 52.06
C GLU A 264 1.44 55.36 53.12
N MET A 265 1.79 54.88 54.32
CA MET A 265 1.33 55.30 55.66
C MET A 265 -0.17 55.42 56.03
N GLY A 266 -0.47 54.90 57.23
CA GLY A 266 -1.09 55.75 58.27
C GLY A 266 -2.37 55.23 58.92
N ASP A 267 -2.21 54.76 60.17
CA ASP A 267 -3.01 55.06 61.36
C ASP A 267 -4.54 54.84 61.46
N ALA A 268 -4.86 54.10 62.54
CA ALA A 268 -5.83 54.38 63.61
C ALA A 268 -7.26 54.87 63.28
N ALA A 269 -8.24 54.08 63.73
CA ALA A 269 -9.41 54.47 64.57
C ALA A 269 -10.47 53.36 64.46
N ALA A 270 -10.79 52.66 65.55
CA ALA A 270 -11.86 52.98 66.50
C ALA A 270 -13.15 52.16 66.23
N PHE A 271 -13.62 51.52 67.30
CA PHE A 271 -14.88 50.77 67.45
C PHE A 271 -16.12 51.56 66.99
N PRO A 272 -17.19 50.87 66.56
CA PRO A 272 -18.41 50.79 67.39
C PRO A 272 -19.13 49.41 67.31
N SER A 273 -19.47 48.80 68.45
CA SER A 273 -20.81 48.70 69.09
C SER A 273 -21.64 47.45 68.72
N LEU A 274 -21.91 46.61 69.72
CA LEU A 274 -22.93 45.54 69.75
C LEU A 274 -24.35 46.12 69.57
N PRO A 275 -25.32 45.29 69.13
CA PRO A 275 -26.36 44.87 70.08
C PRO A 275 -26.66 43.36 70.05
N ASP A 276 -26.85 42.82 71.25
CA ASP A 276 -27.94 41.94 71.74
C ASP A 276 -28.75 41.12 70.72
N SER A 277 -29.25 39.92 70.99
CA SER A 277 -29.21 38.96 72.09
C SER A 277 -30.03 37.76 71.56
N GLY A 278 -29.62 36.52 71.81
CA GLY A 278 -30.35 35.37 71.29
C GLY A 278 -29.68 34.03 71.56
N SER A 279 -30.00 33.47 72.72
CA SER A 279 -29.47 32.24 73.31
C SER A 279 -29.60 31.00 72.42
N TYR A 280 -28.49 30.33 72.08
CA TYR A 280 -28.49 28.92 71.67
C TYR A 280 -28.01 28.03 72.84
N PRO A 281 -28.77 27.01 73.25
CA PRO A 281 -28.44 26.15 74.38
C PRO A 281 -27.26 25.22 74.05
N GLN A 282 -26.28 25.15 74.96
CA GLN A 282 -25.24 24.13 74.95
C GLN A 282 -25.85 22.75 75.21
N ALA A 283 -25.84 21.86 74.22
CA ALA A 283 -25.95 20.42 74.42
C ALA A 283 -24.54 19.83 74.50
N ARG A 284 -24.04 19.61 75.72
CA ARG A 284 -22.82 18.83 75.99
C ARG A 284 -23.24 17.44 76.48
N GLY A 285 -23.16 16.44 75.60
CA GLY A 285 -23.43 15.03 75.94
C GLY A 285 -23.48 14.07 74.74
N SER A 286 -23.96 14.50 73.56
CA SER A 286 -24.12 13.65 72.37
C SER A 286 -22.94 13.66 71.39
N ALA A 287 -22.07 14.68 71.45
CA ALA A 287 -20.94 14.81 70.53
C ALA A 287 -19.87 13.72 70.70
N LEU A 288 -19.63 13.26 71.93
CA LEU A 288 -18.54 12.32 72.24
C LEU A 288 -18.90 10.89 71.79
N ILE A 289 -20.18 10.51 71.90
CA ILE A 289 -20.70 9.22 71.38
C ILE A 289 -20.67 9.22 69.85
N GLY A 290 -21.03 10.34 69.21
CA GLY A 290 -20.94 10.49 67.75
C GLY A 290 -19.50 10.32 67.22
N ILE A 291 -18.50 10.86 67.92
CA ILE A 291 -17.09 10.73 67.55
C ILE A 291 -16.58 9.30 67.74
N ILE A 292 -16.95 8.62 68.82
CA ILE A 292 -16.54 7.23 69.05
C ILE A 292 -17.15 6.30 68.00
N ILE A 293 -18.44 6.44 67.69
CA ILE A 293 -19.12 5.61 66.68
C ILE A 293 -18.49 5.84 65.30
N THR A 294 -18.22 7.09 64.92
CA THR A 294 -17.57 7.39 63.63
C THR A 294 -16.14 6.84 63.57
N MET A 295 -15.34 7.00 64.63
CA MET A 295 -14.00 6.39 64.68
C MET A 295 -14.04 4.86 64.58
N LEU A 296 -15.00 4.20 65.23
CA LEU A 296 -15.12 2.74 65.23
C LEU A 296 -15.56 2.22 63.85
N VAL A 297 -16.45 2.95 63.17
CA VAL A 297 -16.86 2.66 61.78
C VAL A 297 -15.68 2.87 60.81
N PHE A 298 -14.93 3.97 60.92
CA PHE A 298 -13.75 4.21 60.07
C PHE A 298 -12.61 3.23 60.33
N ALA A 299 -12.39 2.79 61.58
CA ALA A 299 -11.39 1.78 61.91
C ALA A 299 -11.75 0.40 61.32
N ALA A 300 -13.04 0.02 61.38
CA ALA A 300 -13.52 -1.22 60.78
C ALA A 300 -13.42 -1.19 59.24
N LEU A 301 -13.77 -0.07 58.60
CA LEU A 301 -13.57 0.14 57.15
C LEU A 301 -12.09 0.12 56.77
N GLY A 302 -11.23 0.78 57.55
CA GLY A 302 -9.79 0.81 57.33
C GLY A 302 -9.16 -0.58 57.39
N ALA A 303 -9.54 -1.41 58.37
CA ALA A 303 -9.05 -2.78 58.50
C ALA A 303 -9.53 -3.70 57.36
N ALA A 304 -10.71 -3.45 56.78
CA ALA A 304 -11.24 -4.21 55.65
C ALA A 304 -10.55 -3.89 54.31
N ILE A 305 -10.03 -2.67 54.14
CA ILE A 305 -9.40 -2.22 52.88
C ILE A 305 -7.94 -2.72 52.76
N VAL A 306 -7.22 -2.87 53.87
CA VAL A 306 -5.78 -3.23 53.87
C VAL A 306 -5.46 -4.58 53.18
N PRO A 307 -6.22 -5.67 53.38
CA PRO A 307 -5.98 -6.93 52.68
C PRO A 307 -6.19 -6.87 51.16
N MET A 308 -6.98 -5.91 50.66
CA MET A 308 -7.33 -5.79 49.23
C MET A 308 -6.24 -5.11 48.39
N ILE A 309 -5.38 -4.31 49.00
CA ILE A 309 -4.29 -3.59 48.29
C ILE A 309 -3.04 -4.46 48.18
N SER A 310 -2.80 -5.36 49.14
CA SER A 310 -1.55 -6.14 49.23
C SER A 310 -1.48 -7.31 48.25
N SER A 311 -2.59 -8.03 48.00
CA SER A 311 -2.59 -9.21 47.13
C SER A 311 -2.60 -8.88 45.62
N SER A 312 -3.14 -7.72 45.22
CA SER A 312 -3.29 -7.34 43.80
C SER A 312 -2.00 -6.87 43.11
N GLN A 313 -1.00 -6.40 43.87
CA GLN A 313 0.26 -5.89 43.32
C GLN A 313 1.25 -7.00 42.95
N LEU A 314 1.17 -8.16 43.60
CA LEU A 314 2.18 -9.23 43.48
C LEU A 314 1.86 -10.24 42.36
N HIS A 315 0.58 -10.41 42.00
CA HIS A 315 0.18 -11.32 40.89
C HIS A 315 0.34 -10.66 39.51
N ARG A 316 0.29 -9.32 39.42
CA ARG A 316 0.42 -8.55 38.16
C ARG A 316 1.84 -8.55 37.57
N THR A 317 2.88 -8.75 38.38
CA THR A 317 4.28 -8.59 37.91
C THR A 317 4.81 -9.78 37.11
N THR A 318 4.39 -11.01 37.40
CA THR A 318 4.98 -12.22 36.77
C THR A 318 4.23 -12.63 35.49
N ALA A 319 2.90 -12.66 35.52
CA ALA A 319 2.08 -12.97 34.33
C ALA A 319 2.23 -11.88 33.25
N GLY A 320 2.27 -10.60 33.65
CA GLY A 320 2.51 -9.47 32.74
C GLY A 320 3.87 -9.53 32.05
N ARG A 321 4.95 -9.89 32.77
CA ARG A 321 6.29 -9.99 32.20
C ARG A 321 6.46 -11.15 31.22
N SER A 322 5.80 -12.28 31.46
CA SER A 322 5.79 -13.37 30.47
C SER A 322 5.06 -12.99 29.18
N ALA A 323 4.04 -12.14 29.24
CA ALA A 323 3.36 -11.61 28.06
C ALA A 323 4.26 -10.62 27.30
N GLN A 324 4.94 -9.74 28.04
CA GLN A 324 5.89 -8.78 27.46
C GLN A 324 7.06 -9.50 26.76
N ALA A 325 7.65 -10.53 27.38
CA ALA A 325 8.71 -11.33 26.76
C ALA A 325 8.26 -12.00 25.45
N TYR A 326 6.99 -12.42 25.36
CA TYR A 326 6.42 -12.99 24.14
C TYR A 326 6.28 -11.93 23.03
N TYR A 327 5.65 -10.79 23.31
CA TYR A 327 5.51 -9.71 22.30
C TYR A 327 6.86 -9.17 21.84
N LEU A 328 7.85 -9.22 22.72
CA LEU A 328 9.21 -8.83 22.41
C LEU A 328 9.89 -9.83 21.47
N ALA A 329 9.68 -11.13 21.67
CA ALA A 329 10.10 -12.16 20.73
C ALA A 329 9.42 -11.96 19.35
N GLU A 330 8.12 -11.68 19.32
CA GLU A 330 7.39 -11.41 18.06
C GLU A 330 7.93 -10.17 17.33
N SER A 331 8.28 -9.12 18.09
CA SER A 331 8.91 -7.92 17.54
C SER A 331 10.25 -8.23 16.85
N GLY A 332 11.00 -9.21 17.35
CA GLY A 332 12.25 -9.63 16.74
C GLY A 332 12.10 -10.25 15.35
N LEU A 333 11.05 -11.06 15.12
CA LEU A 333 10.75 -11.54 13.76
C LEU A 333 10.34 -10.38 12.86
N ARG A 334 9.42 -9.52 13.30
CA ARG A 334 8.94 -8.37 12.50
C ARG A 334 10.10 -7.47 12.08
N PHE A 335 11.05 -7.26 12.98
CA PHE A 335 12.28 -6.55 12.69
C PHE A 335 13.17 -7.29 11.68
N ALA A 336 13.33 -8.60 11.80
CA ALA A 336 14.09 -9.38 10.82
C ALA A 336 13.45 -9.36 9.42
N ALA A 337 12.12 -9.48 9.35
CA ALA A 337 11.37 -9.39 8.11
C ALA A 337 11.50 -8.00 7.47
N SER A 338 11.42 -6.92 8.25
CA SER A 338 11.56 -5.56 7.69
C SER A 338 12.96 -5.30 7.14
N GLN A 339 14.01 -5.78 7.82
CA GLN A 339 15.39 -5.66 7.31
C GLN A 339 15.60 -6.48 6.03
N TYR A 340 15.00 -7.67 5.94
CA TYR A 340 15.07 -8.52 4.75
C TYR A 340 14.31 -7.88 3.57
N LEU A 341 13.09 -7.40 3.78
CA LEU A 341 12.26 -6.86 2.69
C LEU A 341 12.77 -5.52 2.15
N ASN A 342 13.43 -4.71 2.97
CA ASN A 342 14.00 -3.43 2.55
C ASN A 342 15.35 -3.55 1.83
N ALA A 343 16.01 -4.71 1.87
CA ALA A 343 17.29 -4.92 1.22
C ALA A 343 17.11 -5.17 -0.30
N THR A 344 17.90 -4.46 -1.11
CA THR A 344 17.83 -4.51 -2.57
C THR A 344 18.74 -5.60 -3.14
N GLY A 345 18.12 -6.64 -3.69
CA GLY A 345 18.83 -7.77 -4.28
C GLY A 345 19.16 -8.87 -3.28
N GLU A 346 19.27 -10.10 -3.78
CA GLU A 346 19.30 -11.32 -2.96
C GLU A 346 20.52 -11.40 -2.02
N ALA A 347 21.70 -10.97 -2.47
CA ALA A 347 22.91 -10.97 -1.63
C ALA A 347 22.75 -10.04 -0.41
N ALA A 348 22.24 -8.83 -0.61
CA ALA A 348 22.01 -7.87 0.47
C ALA A 348 20.94 -8.35 1.45
N GLN A 349 19.91 -9.05 0.95
CA GLN A 349 18.87 -9.66 1.77
C GLN A 349 19.43 -10.71 2.74
N PHE A 350 20.32 -11.58 2.26
CA PHE A 350 20.94 -12.59 3.11
C PHE A 350 21.99 -12.01 4.06
N GLU A 351 22.73 -10.99 3.64
CA GLU A 351 23.61 -10.24 4.56
C GLU A 351 22.81 -9.55 5.66
N ALA A 352 21.64 -8.99 5.37
CA ALA A 352 20.76 -8.40 6.38
C ALA A 352 20.37 -9.44 7.45
N LEU A 353 20.06 -10.67 7.06
CA LEU A 353 19.74 -11.75 8.00
C LEU A 353 20.96 -12.19 8.82
N ASP A 354 22.14 -12.30 8.19
CA ASP A 354 23.38 -12.66 8.90
C ASP A 354 23.78 -11.61 9.93
N ASN A 355 23.62 -10.33 9.60
CA ASN A 355 23.87 -9.21 10.51
C ASN A 355 22.95 -9.23 11.75
N LEU A 356 21.79 -9.87 11.67
CA LEU A 356 20.87 -10.03 12.79
C LEU A 356 21.16 -11.30 13.61
N HIS A 357 21.86 -12.26 13.04
CA HIS A 357 22.08 -13.56 13.66
C HIS A 357 22.89 -13.44 14.96
N GLY A 358 22.29 -13.89 16.06
CA GLY A 358 22.90 -13.89 17.38
C GLY A 358 23.06 -12.51 18.02
N VAL A 359 22.51 -11.45 17.39
CA VAL A 359 22.59 -10.08 17.90
C VAL A 359 21.41 -9.79 18.83
N THR A 360 21.73 -9.32 20.04
CA THR A 360 20.73 -8.88 21.02
C THR A 360 20.40 -7.41 20.83
N HIS A 361 19.14 -7.11 20.51
CA HIS A 361 18.61 -5.76 20.40
C HIS A 361 17.91 -5.36 21.70
N ARG A 362 18.37 -4.26 22.30
CA ARG A 362 17.83 -3.70 23.55
C ARG A 362 16.92 -2.52 23.26
N LEU A 363 15.69 -2.59 23.75
CA LEU A 363 14.79 -1.43 23.74
C LEU A 363 15.33 -0.33 24.65
N GLN A 364 15.08 0.93 24.28
CA GLN A 364 15.39 2.09 25.10
C GLN A 364 14.75 1.97 26.51
N ASP A 365 15.34 2.65 27.48
CA ASP A 365 14.92 2.64 28.88
C ASP A 365 14.82 1.25 29.52
N ASN A 366 15.61 0.28 29.04
CA ASN A 366 15.72 -1.04 29.67
C ASN A 366 14.40 -1.84 29.68
N ARG A 367 13.53 -1.62 28.68
CA ARG A 367 12.19 -2.21 28.59
C ARG A 367 12.15 -3.69 28.16
N GLY A 368 13.31 -4.24 27.80
CA GLY A 368 13.49 -5.64 27.42
C GLY A 368 14.47 -5.76 26.25
N ASP A 369 14.90 -7.00 26.00
CA ASP A 369 15.75 -7.35 24.86
C ASP A 369 15.10 -8.43 23.99
N PHE A 370 15.38 -8.43 22.69
CA PHE A 370 15.16 -9.60 21.84
C PHE A 370 16.45 -10.00 21.14
N THR A 371 16.62 -11.29 20.87
CA THR A 371 17.74 -11.84 20.09
C THR A 371 17.19 -12.70 18.97
N VAL A 372 17.62 -12.45 17.73
CA VAL A 372 17.21 -13.23 16.56
C VAL A 372 18.30 -14.23 16.22
N SER A 373 17.92 -15.46 15.95
CA SER A 373 18.81 -16.53 15.46
C SER A 373 18.28 -17.02 14.12
N VAL A 374 19.08 -16.82 13.09
CA VAL A 374 18.81 -17.27 11.73
C VAL A 374 19.49 -18.61 11.47
N ASN A 375 18.71 -19.61 11.05
CA ASN A 375 19.15 -20.98 10.83
C ASN A 375 18.76 -21.46 9.43
N PRO A 376 19.60 -21.24 8.40
CA PRO A 376 19.29 -21.63 7.03
C PRO A 376 19.57 -23.11 6.75
N PHE A 377 18.86 -23.63 5.75
CA PHE A 377 18.98 -25.00 5.22
C PHE A 377 19.52 -25.02 3.78
N TYR A 378 20.18 -23.94 3.37
CA TYR A 378 20.86 -23.79 2.09
C TYR A 378 22.24 -23.16 2.31
N PHE A 379 23.10 -23.24 1.30
CA PHE A 379 24.44 -22.67 1.33
C PHE A 379 24.69 -21.82 0.08
N VAL A 380 25.72 -20.99 0.11
CA VAL A 380 26.24 -20.31 -1.09
C VAL A 380 27.72 -20.63 -1.25
N THR A 381 28.20 -20.75 -2.47
CA THR A 381 29.64 -20.88 -2.74
C THR A 381 30.39 -19.66 -2.19
N ALA A 382 31.48 -19.89 -1.46
CA ALA A 382 32.22 -18.81 -0.79
C ALA A 382 33.20 -18.08 -1.74
N MET A 383 33.57 -18.73 -2.84
CA MET A 383 34.53 -18.24 -3.83
C MET A 383 34.32 -18.94 -5.17
N ASP A 384 34.97 -18.42 -6.22
CA ASP A 384 35.01 -19.08 -7.51
C ASP A 384 35.77 -20.42 -7.42
N HIS A 385 35.20 -21.45 -8.03
CA HIS A 385 35.81 -22.76 -8.18
C HIS A 385 36.03 -23.07 -9.66
N THR A 386 37.18 -23.64 -10.00
CA THR A 386 37.49 -24.09 -11.37
C THR A 386 38.05 -25.50 -11.33
N ALA A 387 37.32 -26.46 -11.91
CA ALA A 387 37.64 -27.89 -11.90
C ALA A 387 38.01 -28.44 -10.51
N ALA A 388 37.39 -27.90 -9.45
CA ALA A 388 37.72 -28.23 -8.08
C ALA A 388 37.08 -29.55 -7.63
N THR A 389 37.77 -30.32 -6.79
CA THR A 389 37.24 -31.54 -6.13
C THR A 389 36.81 -31.30 -4.69
N THR A 390 36.97 -30.06 -4.22
CA THR A 390 36.55 -29.55 -2.92
C THR A 390 35.72 -28.30 -3.18
N LEU A 391 34.58 -28.21 -2.49
CA LEU A 391 33.67 -27.07 -2.54
C LEU A 391 33.73 -26.33 -1.21
N GLU A 392 33.94 -25.01 -1.26
CA GLU A 392 33.88 -24.13 -0.11
C GLU A 392 32.59 -23.33 -0.16
N THR A 393 31.79 -23.42 0.90
CA THR A 393 30.53 -22.68 1.02
C THR A 393 30.52 -21.80 2.26
N ARG A 394 29.60 -20.83 2.26
CA ARG A 394 29.24 -19.97 3.37
C ARG A 394 27.78 -20.20 3.74
N ILE A 395 27.48 -20.02 5.02
CA ILE A 395 26.15 -19.96 5.61
C ILE A 395 25.90 -18.54 6.15
N TYR A 396 24.71 -17.99 5.90
CA TYR A 396 24.23 -16.75 6.52
C TYR A 396 23.50 -17.10 7.84
N GLY A 397 24.19 -16.99 8.97
CA GLY A 397 23.73 -17.43 10.29
C GLY A 397 24.43 -18.69 10.80
N SER A 398 23.69 -19.59 11.45
CA SER A 398 24.23 -20.87 11.97
C SER A 398 23.48 -22.07 11.39
N PRO A 399 24.14 -23.24 11.20
CA PRO A 399 23.47 -24.43 10.68
C PRO A 399 22.21 -24.77 11.50
N GLY A 400 21.09 -25.04 10.82
CA GLY A 400 19.80 -25.37 11.48
C GLY A 400 19.69 -26.80 12.01
N VAL A 401 20.61 -27.69 11.64
CA VAL A 401 20.62 -29.11 12.04
C VAL A 401 22.04 -29.61 12.27
N SER A 402 22.17 -30.74 12.97
CA SER A 402 23.43 -31.46 13.08
C SER A 402 23.89 -31.93 11.70
N PHE A 403 25.04 -31.45 11.25
CA PHE A 403 25.51 -31.67 9.89
C PHE A 403 26.11 -33.08 9.70
N PRO A 404 25.72 -33.84 8.67
CA PRO A 404 26.33 -35.14 8.38
C PRO A 404 27.75 -34.94 7.83
N LEU A 405 28.76 -35.25 8.65
CA LEU A 405 30.18 -35.09 8.30
C LEU A 405 30.72 -36.22 7.41
N ALA A 406 29.99 -37.34 7.29
CA ALA A 406 30.46 -38.59 6.67
C ALA A 406 30.16 -38.73 5.17
N GLY A 407 29.45 -37.78 4.56
CA GLY A 407 29.10 -37.78 3.14
C GLY A 407 27.64 -37.40 2.88
N GLY A 408 27.31 -37.05 1.63
CA GLY A 408 25.97 -36.59 1.25
C GLY A 408 25.85 -36.20 -0.22
N SER A 409 24.71 -35.63 -0.61
CA SER A 409 24.46 -35.12 -1.97
C SER A 409 24.05 -33.66 -1.93
N LEU A 410 24.52 -32.87 -2.90
CA LEU A 410 24.22 -31.46 -3.07
C LEU A 410 23.82 -31.17 -4.52
N SER A 411 22.95 -30.20 -4.74
CA SER A 411 22.64 -29.65 -6.06
C SER A 411 23.28 -28.28 -6.21
N ILE A 412 24.06 -28.09 -7.28
CA ILE A 412 24.81 -26.87 -7.58
C ILE A 412 24.59 -26.57 -9.05
N ALA A 413 24.07 -25.38 -9.37
CA ALA A 413 23.73 -24.98 -10.75
C ALA A 413 22.91 -26.06 -11.50
N GLY A 414 21.95 -26.70 -10.80
CA GLY A 414 21.10 -27.75 -11.36
C GLY A 414 21.73 -29.16 -11.45
N THR A 415 23.04 -29.30 -11.21
CA THR A 415 23.72 -30.60 -11.24
C THR A 415 23.88 -31.19 -9.85
N VAL A 416 23.64 -32.51 -9.70
CA VAL A 416 23.79 -33.21 -8.42
C VAL A 416 25.21 -33.76 -8.26
N TYR A 417 25.88 -33.39 -7.17
CA TYR A 417 27.19 -33.88 -6.76
C TYR A 417 27.07 -34.70 -5.48
N THR A 418 27.85 -35.76 -5.35
CA THR A 418 28.05 -36.43 -4.05
C THR A 418 29.38 -36.00 -3.45
N PHE A 419 29.45 -35.94 -2.12
CA PHE A 419 30.68 -35.67 -1.38
C PHE A 419 30.95 -36.78 -0.36
N SER A 420 32.23 -36.98 -0.04
CA SER A 420 32.71 -38.05 0.84
C SER A 420 33.00 -37.60 2.28
N GLY A 421 33.08 -36.29 2.51
CA GLY A 421 33.18 -35.73 3.86
C GLY A 421 32.97 -34.22 3.87
N ALA A 422 32.58 -33.69 5.02
CA ALA A 422 32.39 -32.26 5.24
C ALA A 422 33.08 -31.80 6.53
N SER A 423 33.52 -30.54 6.57
CA SER A 423 34.08 -29.89 7.77
C SER A 423 33.51 -28.48 7.92
N ILE A 424 33.27 -28.06 9.16
CA ILE A 424 32.68 -26.77 9.49
C ILE A 424 33.68 -25.94 10.31
N LEU A 425 33.89 -24.69 9.90
CA LEU A 425 34.68 -23.70 10.63
C LEU A 425 33.93 -22.36 10.64
N GLY A 426 33.31 -22.03 11.77
CA GLY A 426 32.43 -20.84 11.85
C GLY A 426 31.26 -20.96 10.88
N GLN A 427 31.10 -19.98 9.99
CA GLN A 427 30.08 -19.95 8.95
C GLN A 427 30.52 -20.61 7.63
N GLN A 428 31.75 -21.12 7.53
CA GLN A 428 32.24 -21.81 6.34
C GLN A 428 32.09 -23.31 6.46
N ILE A 429 31.64 -23.95 5.37
CA ILE A 429 31.59 -25.41 5.23
C ILE A 429 32.42 -25.82 4.02
N SER A 430 33.34 -26.77 4.23
CA SER A 430 34.13 -27.35 3.15
C SER A 430 33.66 -28.78 2.88
N PHE A 431 33.23 -29.06 1.66
CA PHE A 431 32.84 -30.38 1.19
C PHE A 431 33.96 -31.00 0.36
N ASN A 432 34.39 -32.20 0.73
CA ASN A 432 35.56 -32.86 0.17
C ASN A 432 35.20 -34.13 -0.61
N GLY A 433 35.98 -34.39 -1.66
CA GLY A 433 35.83 -35.58 -2.50
C GLY A 433 34.53 -35.57 -3.28
N LEU A 434 34.31 -34.49 -4.05
CA LEU A 434 33.18 -34.39 -4.97
C LEU A 434 33.26 -35.48 -6.04
N SER A 435 32.10 -36.02 -6.44
CA SER A 435 32.00 -37.07 -7.47
C SER A 435 32.48 -36.64 -8.85
N LEU A 436 32.47 -35.34 -9.15
CA LEU A 436 32.87 -34.73 -10.42
C LEU A 436 33.61 -33.41 -10.14
N PRO A 437 34.57 -32.99 -10.98
CA PRO A 437 35.17 -31.66 -10.89
C PRO A 437 34.11 -30.56 -11.07
N LEU A 438 34.13 -29.56 -10.19
CA LEU A 438 33.16 -28.46 -10.16
C LEU A 438 33.80 -27.16 -10.68
N THR A 439 33.10 -26.48 -11.60
CA THR A 439 33.40 -25.10 -12.01
C THR A 439 32.15 -24.26 -11.79
N VAL A 440 32.25 -23.27 -10.90
CA VAL A 440 31.11 -22.42 -10.48
C VAL A 440 31.65 -21.10 -9.93
N SER A 441 30.93 -20.00 -10.14
CA SER A 441 31.28 -18.70 -9.55
C SER A 441 30.88 -18.63 -8.08
N ALA A 442 31.50 -17.70 -7.34
CA ALA A 442 31.08 -17.31 -6.01
C ALA A 442 29.60 -16.92 -5.95
N ASP A 443 29.01 -16.96 -4.75
CA ASP A 443 27.62 -16.64 -4.44
C ASP A 443 26.57 -17.52 -5.15
N THR A 444 26.99 -18.58 -5.84
CA THR A 444 26.06 -19.58 -6.40
C THR A 444 25.38 -20.39 -5.29
N PRO A 445 24.03 -20.50 -5.29
CA PRO A 445 23.30 -21.31 -4.32
C PRO A 445 23.61 -22.81 -4.41
N VAL A 446 23.70 -23.44 -3.25
CA VAL A 446 23.97 -24.87 -3.06
C VAL A 446 22.87 -25.47 -2.18
N TYR A 447 22.23 -26.52 -2.68
CA TYR A 447 21.04 -27.10 -2.05
C TYR A 447 21.29 -28.51 -1.56
N PRO A 448 20.78 -28.90 -0.37
CA PRO A 448 20.71 -30.29 0.04
C PRO A 448 19.90 -31.16 -0.93
N VAL A 449 20.35 -32.40 -1.13
CA VAL A 449 19.66 -33.39 -1.95
C VAL A 449 19.44 -34.68 -1.16
N ALA A 450 18.18 -35.10 -1.07
CA ALA A 450 17.81 -36.41 -0.54
C ALA A 450 17.50 -37.39 -1.68
N ARG A 451 17.43 -38.69 -1.37
CA ARG A 451 17.17 -39.73 -2.37
C ARG A 451 16.06 -40.67 -1.93
N THR A 452 15.21 -41.09 -2.86
CA THR A 452 14.17 -42.08 -2.57
C THR A 452 14.78 -43.44 -2.16
N SER A 453 14.15 -44.12 -1.19
CA SER A 453 14.63 -45.42 -0.68
C SER A 453 14.46 -46.58 -1.67
N ALA A 454 13.36 -46.57 -2.42
CA ALA A 454 13.00 -47.58 -3.40
C ALA A 454 12.06 -46.96 -4.46
N GLY A 455 11.73 -47.75 -5.48
CA GLY A 455 10.65 -47.37 -6.40
C GLY A 455 9.32 -47.29 -5.65
N GLN A 456 8.63 -46.16 -5.74
CA GLN A 456 7.40 -45.88 -4.99
C GLN A 456 6.44 -44.99 -5.79
N THR A 457 5.17 -45.06 -5.48
CA THR A 457 4.15 -44.15 -6.05
C THR A 457 3.87 -43.05 -5.03
N LEU A 458 3.98 -41.80 -5.46
CA LEU A 458 3.65 -40.62 -4.67
C LEU A 458 2.29 -40.09 -5.10
N SER A 459 1.31 -40.12 -4.19
CA SER A 459 -0.03 -39.55 -4.39
C SER A 459 -0.14 -38.18 -3.70
N ASN A 460 -1.15 -37.40 -4.08
CA ASN A 460 -1.47 -36.16 -3.36
C ASN A 460 -1.82 -36.46 -1.89
N GLY A 461 -1.20 -35.71 -0.96
CA GLY A 461 -1.29 -35.95 0.48
C GLY A 461 -0.54 -37.19 0.98
N GLY A 462 0.14 -37.94 0.10
CA GLY A 462 0.87 -39.16 0.44
C GLY A 462 2.26 -38.90 1.01
N ASP A 463 2.91 -39.98 1.46
CA ASP A 463 4.23 -39.94 2.10
C ASP A 463 5.34 -40.38 1.12
N LEU A 464 6.53 -39.80 1.25
CA LEU A 464 7.71 -40.14 0.46
C LEU A 464 8.84 -40.66 1.34
N ARG A 465 9.19 -41.93 1.13
CA ARG A 465 10.24 -42.57 1.92
C ARG A 465 11.63 -42.34 1.32
N LEU A 466 12.52 -41.78 2.12
CA LEU A 466 13.90 -41.46 1.77
C LEU A 466 14.86 -42.58 2.16
N SER A 467 16.00 -42.62 1.47
CA SER A 467 17.15 -43.44 1.86
C SER A 467 17.71 -42.91 3.17
N ALA A 468 18.00 -43.80 4.11
CA ALA A 468 18.47 -43.44 5.45
C ALA A 468 19.68 -42.48 5.38
N GLY A 469 19.60 -41.38 6.13
CA GLY A 469 20.65 -40.36 6.23
C GLY A 469 20.74 -39.39 5.04
N THR A 470 19.94 -39.57 3.99
CA THR A 470 19.93 -38.64 2.85
C THR A 470 19.05 -37.42 3.10
N GLY A 471 18.06 -37.53 3.99
CA GLY A 471 17.19 -36.42 4.39
C GLY A 471 17.76 -35.56 5.51
N ASP A 472 18.93 -35.87 6.09
CA ASP A 472 19.42 -35.24 7.34
C ASP A 472 19.58 -33.71 7.29
N LEU A 473 19.74 -33.18 6.08
CA LEU A 473 19.86 -31.75 5.83
C LEU A 473 18.52 -31.07 5.47
N PHE A 474 17.42 -31.82 5.46
CA PHE A 474 16.07 -31.28 5.22
C PHE A 474 15.48 -30.82 6.57
N PRO A 475 14.73 -29.71 6.60
CA PRO A 475 14.07 -29.24 7.81
C PRO A 475 13.05 -30.26 8.30
N GLU A 476 12.86 -30.30 9.62
CA GLU A 476 11.91 -31.24 10.24
C GLU A 476 10.46 -30.96 9.83
N ARG A 477 10.12 -29.71 9.51
CA ARG A 477 8.76 -29.28 9.17
C ARG A 477 8.72 -28.27 8.03
N ASN A 478 7.62 -28.28 7.29
CA ASN A 478 7.25 -27.30 6.26
C ASN A 478 8.35 -27.02 5.22
N GLY A 479 9.15 -28.04 4.87
CA GLY A 479 10.16 -27.90 3.83
C GLY A 479 9.54 -28.03 2.44
N SER A 480 10.08 -27.27 1.48
CA SER A 480 9.72 -27.43 0.06
C SER A 480 10.86 -28.06 -0.73
N PHE A 481 10.53 -28.87 -1.72
CA PHE A 481 11.50 -29.52 -2.58
C PHE A 481 11.02 -29.58 -4.04
N VAL A 482 11.97 -29.69 -4.95
CA VAL A 482 11.73 -29.86 -6.38
C VAL A 482 11.84 -31.33 -6.75
N LEU A 483 10.85 -31.81 -7.50
CA LEU A 483 10.76 -33.16 -8.04
C LEU A 483 10.12 -33.09 -9.43
N LEU A 484 10.78 -33.67 -10.45
CA LEU A 484 10.25 -33.72 -11.83
C LEU A 484 9.71 -32.36 -12.32
N GLU A 485 10.51 -31.30 -12.14
CA GLU A 485 10.20 -29.91 -12.54
C GLU A 485 9.07 -29.21 -11.77
N ASN A 486 8.41 -29.89 -10.83
CA ASN A 486 7.39 -29.32 -9.96
C ASN A 486 7.92 -29.09 -8.55
N THR A 487 7.37 -28.09 -7.87
CA THR A 487 7.66 -27.82 -6.46
C THR A 487 6.58 -28.45 -5.56
N TYR A 488 7.03 -29.13 -4.51
CA TYR A 488 6.20 -29.77 -3.51
C TYR A 488 6.59 -29.30 -2.10
N THR A 489 5.64 -29.37 -1.17
CA THR A 489 5.84 -29.14 0.27
C THR A 489 5.47 -30.39 1.06
N TYR A 490 6.20 -30.67 2.14
CA TYR A 490 5.86 -31.71 3.10
C TYR A 490 5.56 -31.12 4.47
N ARG A 491 4.66 -31.76 5.21
CA ARG A 491 4.26 -31.32 6.55
C ARG A 491 5.36 -31.56 7.58
N GLU A 492 5.87 -32.79 7.61
CA GLU A 492 6.85 -33.22 8.60
C GLU A 492 7.82 -34.24 8.00
N ARG A 493 9.06 -34.23 8.48
CA ARG A 493 10.05 -35.27 8.24
C ARG A 493 10.22 -36.10 9.50
N THR A 494 9.98 -37.41 9.40
CA THR A 494 10.32 -38.36 10.47
C THR A 494 11.72 -38.92 10.23
N ALA A 495 12.55 -39.05 11.26
CA ALA A 495 13.92 -39.57 11.11
C ALA A 495 13.98 -41.09 10.97
N GLU A 496 13.04 -41.84 11.58
CA GLU A 496 13.02 -43.30 11.48
C GLU A 496 11.61 -43.92 11.32
N PRO A 497 11.26 -44.45 10.13
CA PRO A 497 12.05 -44.38 8.89
C PRO A 497 12.14 -42.95 8.34
N ASP A 498 13.26 -42.59 7.70
CA ASP A 498 13.45 -41.27 7.05
C ASP A 498 12.37 -41.03 5.98
N THR A 499 11.35 -40.23 6.30
CA THR A 499 10.12 -40.11 5.50
C THR A 499 9.61 -38.67 5.53
N LEU A 500 9.27 -38.14 4.36
CA LEU A 500 8.53 -36.88 4.22
C LEU A 500 7.04 -37.19 4.21
N VAL A 501 6.31 -36.66 5.18
CA VAL A 501 4.90 -36.97 5.43
C VAL A 501 4.01 -35.89 4.86
N GLY A 502 2.91 -36.30 4.21
CA GLY A 502 1.88 -35.41 3.70
C GLY A 502 2.39 -34.46 2.62
N ILE A 503 2.70 -34.99 1.45
CA ILE A 503 3.22 -34.17 0.34
C ILE A 503 2.08 -33.54 -0.46
N ARG A 504 2.20 -32.25 -0.73
CA ARG A 504 1.34 -31.50 -1.64
C ARG A 504 2.19 -30.71 -2.62
N ARG A 505 1.62 -30.27 -3.75
CA ARG A 505 2.31 -29.27 -4.58
C ARG A 505 2.43 -27.96 -3.82
N THR A 506 3.22 -27.02 -4.28
CA THR A 506 3.32 -25.72 -3.59
C THR A 506 2.30 -24.69 -4.10
N ASP A 507 1.72 -24.92 -5.29
CA ASP A 507 0.77 -24.03 -5.96
C ASP A 507 -0.70 -24.23 -5.54
N GLY A 508 -0.98 -25.10 -4.57
CA GLY A 508 -2.34 -25.40 -4.13
C GLY A 508 -3.07 -26.45 -4.98
N VAL A 509 -2.47 -26.94 -6.07
CA VAL A 509 -3.14 -27.82 -7.03
C VAL A 509 -2.88 -29.29 -6.70
N ASP A 510 -3.96 -30.08 -6.65
CA ASP A 510 -3.85 -31.54 -6.52
C ASP A 510 -3.12 -32.14 -7.72
N PHE A 511 -2.33 -33.20 -7.48
CA PHE A 511 -1.58 -33.88 -8.53
C PHE A 511 -1.91 -35.37 -8.62
N ALA A 512 -1.85 -35.89 -9.85
CA ALA A 512 -2.02 -37.31 -10.10
C ALA A 512 -0.82 -38.13 -9.60
N ASP A 513 -1.06 -39.40 -9.28
CA ASP A 513 -0.04 -40.33 -8.79
C ASP A 513 1.24 -40.33 -9.66
N LEU A 514 2.38 -40.05 -9.03
CA LEU A 514 3.69 -40.02 -9.65
C LEU A 514 4.46 -41.31 -9.36
N SER A 515 4.95 -41.98 -10.40
CA SER A 515 5.83 -43.14 -10.23
C SER A 515 7.30 -42.70 -10.13
N LEU A 516 7.91 -42.96 -8.98
CA LEU A 516 9.28 -42.58 -8.68
C LEU A 516 10.20 -43.80 -8.72
N ALA A 517 11.37 -43.64 -9.34
CA ALA A 517 12.41 -44.65 -9.33
C ALA A 517 13.11 -44.75 -7.96
N ALA A 518 13.82 -45.85 -7.72
CA ALA A 518 14.72 -45.96 -6.57
C ALA A 518 15.91 -44.98 -6.71
N SER A 519 16.36 -44.40 -5.60
CA SER A 519 17.46 -43.42 -5.56
C SER A 519 17.25 -42.16 -6.40
N GLN A 520 15.99 -41.84 -6.74
CA GLN A 520 15.60 -40.59 -7.40
C GLN A 520 16.00 -39.41 -6.51
N ALA A 521 16.71 -38.44 -7.08
CA ALA A 521 17.16 -37.25 -6.35
C ALA A 521 16.01 -36.25 -6.18
N ILE A 522 15.88 -35.69 -4.98
CA ILE A 522 14.98 -34.59 -4.65
C ILE A 522 15.78 -33.45 -4.04
N ARG A 523 15.57 -32.22 -4.54
CA ARG A 523 16.35 -31.05 -4.14
C ARG A 523 15.51 -30.16 -3.22
N LEU A 524 16.01 -29.82 -2.04
CA LEU A 524 15.36 -28.85 -1.16
C LEU A 524 15.40 -27.44 -1.77
N LYS A 525 14.35 -26.63 -1.59
CA LYS A 525 14.37 -25.19 -1.90
C LYS A 525 14.92 -24.36 -0.73
N LYS A 526 15.22 -23.09 -0.95
CA LYS A 526 15.67 -22.17 0.10
C LYS A 526 14.67 -22.15 1.25
N PHE A 527 15.17 -22.48 2.44
CA PHE A 527 14.39 -22.53 3.66
C PHE A 527 15.22 -22.02 4.83
N VAL A 528 14.58 -21.27 5.72
CA VAL A 528 15.20 -20.69 6.90
C VAL A 528 14.30 -20.89 8.11
N GLN A 529 14.88 -21.40 9.19
CA GLN A 529 14.26 -21.36 10.50
C GLN A 529 14.72 -20.09 11.22
N ILE A 530 13.78 -19.27 11.68
CA ILE A 530 14.08 -18.05 12.44
C ILE A 530 13.59 -18.24 13.87
N THR A 531 14.50 -18.17 14.83
CA THR A 531 14.15 -18.20 16.26
C THR A 531 14.34 -16.82 16.85
N SER A 532 13.33 -16.30 17.55
CA SER A 532 13.41 -15.03 18.28
C SER A 532 13.23 -15.27 19.78
N ASN A 533 14.21 -14.87 20.58
CA ASN A 533 14.15 -14.93 22.03
C ASN A 533 13.90 -13.54 22.62
N GLY A 534 12.75 -13.33 23.26
CA GLY A 534 12.43 -12.12 24.00
C GLY A 534 12.65 -12.28 25.51
N VAL A 535 13.32 -11.30 26.12
CA VAL A 535 13.70 -11.30 27.54
C VAL A 535 13.26 -10.03 28.23
N VAL A 536 12.58 -10.15 29.37
CA VAL A 536 12.14 -9.02 30.19
C VAL A 536 12.48 -9.25 31.66
N GLY A 537 13.07 -8.25 32.31
CA GLY A 537 13.46 -8.28 33.73
C GLY A 537 14.82 -8.92 33.99
N SER A 538 15.21 -9.00 35.26
CA SER A 538 16.50 -9.55 35.72
C SER A 538 16.36 -10.38 37.00
N GLY A 539 17.32 -11.28 37.25
CA GLY A 539 17.33 -12.17 38.42
C GLY A 539 16.11 -13.09 38.51
N ASP A 540 15.57 -13.26 39.72
CA ASP A 540 14.39 -14.10 40.02
C ASP A 540 13.09 -13.61 39.34
N THR A 541 13.12 -12.45 38.69
CA THR A 541 11.98 -11.84 37.99
C THR A 541 12.17 -11.76 36.48
N ARG A 542 13.17 -12.49 35.94
CA ARG A 542 13.44 -12.61 34.50
C ARG A 542 12.42 -13.54 33.85
N ALA A 543 11.74 -13.06 32.82
CA ALA A 543 10.93 -13.86 31.93
C ALA A 543 11.64 -13.96 30.57
N SER A 544 11.66 -15.17 29.99
CA SER A 544 12.23 -15.46 28.67
C SER A 544 11.20 -16.24 27.85
N ARG A 545 11.06 -15.91 26.57
CA ARG A 545 10.23 -16.65 25.62
C ARG A 545 10.96 -16.81 24.31
N ASP A 546 10.84 -17.99 23.72
CA ASP A 546 11.32 -18.31 22.37
C ASP A 546 10.11 -18.48 21.46
N ILE A 547 10.21 -17.97 20.24
CA ILE A 547 9.26 -18.21 19.15
C ILE A 547 10.07 -18.68 17.94
N VAL A 548 9.60 -19.73 17.28
CA VAL A 548 10.29 -20.37 16.15
C VAL A 548 9.39 -20.28 14.92
N TYR A 549 9.97 -19.82 13.81
CA TYR A 549 9.30 -19.69 12.53
C TYR A 549 9.99 -20.55 11.48
N HIS A 550 9.19 -21.23 10.66
CA HIS A 550 9.62 -22.13 9.60
C HIS A 550 9.35 -21.45 8.25
N VAL A 551 10.30 -20.68 7.73
CA VAL A 551 10.08 -19.77 6.60
C VAL A 551 10.65 -20.36 5.32
N GLN A 552 9.78 -20.52 4.32
CA GLN A 552 10.20 -20.84 2.95
C GLN A 552 10.59 -19.52 2.25
N ILE A 553 11.77 -19.49 1.63
CA ILE A 553 12.22 -18.32 0.87
C ILE A 553 11.88 -18.53 -0.61
N PRO A 554 11.07 -17.65 -1.23
CA PRO A 554 10.75 -17.71 -2.65
C PRO A 554 12.03 -17.73 -3.51
N GLU A 555 12.17 -18.76 -4.34
CA GLU A 555 13.22 -18.82 -5.39
C GLU A 555 12.74 -18.24 -6.72
N GLU A 556 11.43 -18.29 -6.95
CA GLU A 556 10.79 -17.75 -8.15
C GLU A 556 10.21 -16.37 -7.82
N LYS A 557 10.40 -15.43 -8.74
CA LYS A 557 9.73 -14.14 -8.71
C LYS A 557 8.66 -14.15 -9.78
N GLU A 558 7.44 -13.78 -9.41
CA GLU A 558 6.38 -13.50 -10.36
C GLU A 558 6.38 -12.01 -10.66
N SER A 559 6.47 -11.67 -11.94
CA SER A 559 6.25 -10.32 -12.41
C SER A 559 4.76 -9.99 -12.21
N ARG A 560 4.46 -9.18 -11.21
CA ARG A 560 3.10 -8.74 -10.91
C ARG A 560 2.94 -7.30 -11.33
N ARG A 561 1.82 -6.99 -11.98
CA ARG A 561 1.42 -5.61 -12.23
C ARG A 561 1.00 -4.96 -10.93
N ILE A 562 1.61 -3.83 -10.62
CA ILE A 562 1.15 -2.89 -9.61
C ILE A 562 0.49 -1.71 -10.33
N VAL A 563 -0.63 -1.25 -9.80
CA VAL A 563 -1.33 -0.06 -10.25
C VAL A 563 -1.54 0.83 -9.04
N PHE A 564 -1.21 2.11 -9.20
CA PHE A 564 -1.46 3.17 -8.25
C PHE A 564 -2.34 4.21 -8.95
N GLU A 565 -3.39 4.62 -8.26
CA GLU A 565 -4.39 5.57 -8.72
C GLU A 565 -4.58 6.61 -7.62
N GLU A 566 -4.51 7.87 -8.02
CA GLU A 566 -4.69 9.04 -7.16
C GLU A 566 -5.84 9.89 -7.72
N THR A 567 -6.95 9.90 -6.97
CA THR A 567 -8.16 10.68 -7.27
C THR A 567 -8.19 12.01 -6.52
N PHE A 568 -7.09 12.38 -5.84
CA PHE A 568 -6.90 13.61 -5.08
C PHE A 568 -7.90 13.81 -3.93
N ASP A 569 -8.27 12.73 -3.24
CA ASP A 569 -9.07 12.78 -2.01
C ASP A 569 -8.30 13.44 -0.84
N ASP A 570 -6.98 13.23 -0.80
CA ASP A 570 -6.04 13.91 0.08
C ASP A 570 -4.69 14.13 -0.64
N LEU A 571 -3.67 14.62 0.09
CA LEU A 571 -2.33 14.89 -0.46
C LEU A 571 -1.26 14.12 0.33
N ASP A 572 -1.61 13.05 1.04
CA ASP A 572 -0.68 12.34 1.92
C ASP A 572 0.46 11.68 1.12
N GLU A 573 0.22 11.32 -0.15
CA GLU A 573 1.21 10.71 -1.05
C GLU A 573 2.07 11.73 -1.81
N TRP A 574 1.82 13.03 -1.64
CA TRP A 574 2.51 14.11 -2.34
C TRP A 574 3.44 14.91 -1.41
N ASN A 575 4.60 15.30 -1.93
CA ASN A 575 5.46 16.25 -1.24
C ASN A 575 4.82 17.65 -1.24
N PRO A 576 5.20 18.51 -0.28
CA PRO A 576 4.92 19.94 -0.40
C PRO A 576 5.36 20.47 -1.77
N SER A 577 4.58 21.38 -2.36
CA SER A 577 4.85 21.93 -3.69
C SER A 577 6.30 22.43 -3.80
N LEU A 578 7.06 21.88 -4.75
CA LEU A 578 8.46 22.24 -5.01
C LEU A 578 8.54 23.65 -5.60
N LEU A 579 7.59 23.97 -6.49
CA LEU A 579 7.38 25.30 -7.07
C LEU A 579 5.88 25.60 -7.05
N GLY A 580 5.52 26.87 -6.90
CA GLY A 580 4.13 27.32 -6.86
C GLY A 580 3.39 26.87 -5.60
N ALA A 581 2.08 26.69 -5.74
CA ALA A 581 1.20 26.15 -4.72
C ALA A 581 0.07 25.35 -5.39
N HIS A 582 -0.33 24.26 -4.77
CA HIS A 582 -1.43 23.41 -5.20
C HIS A 582 -2.37 23.18 -4.02
N ASP A 583 -3.66 23.14 -4.29
CA ASP A 583 -4.68 22.81 -3.29
C ASP A 583 -5.77 21.94 -3.94
N LEU A 584 -6.40 21.12 -3.11
CA LEU A 584 -7.59 20.35 -3.51
C LEU A 584 -8.77 21.30 -3.77
N ALA A 585 -9.52 20.99 -4.82
CA ALA A 585 -10.74 21.69 -5.19
C ALA A 585 -11.83 20.68 -5.58
N ASP A 586 -13.10 21.06 -5.37
CA ASP A 586 -14.25 20.28 -5.84
C ASP A 586 -14.69 20.82 -7.20
N LEU A 587 -14.79 19.92 -8.18
CA LEU A 587 -15.30 20.18 -9.51
C LEU A 587 -16.45 19.21 -9.79
N GLU A 588 -17.68 19.72 -9.74
CA GLU A 588 -18.91 18.95 -9.99
C GLU A 588 -19.07 17.69 -9.10
N GLY A 589 -18.50 17.70 -7.90
CA GLY A 589 -18.52 16.55 -6.98
C GLY A 589 -17.35 15.57 -7.14
N ASN A 590 -16.35 15.89 -7.99
CA ASN A 590 -15.05 15.21 -8.02
C ASN A 590 -13.96 16.07 -7.38
N ASN A 591 -13.03 15.46 -6.66
CA ASN A 591 -11.87 16.16 -6.13
C ASN A 591 -10.79 16.28 -7.22
N VAL A 592 -10.22 17.47 -7.37
CA VAL A 592 -9.14 17.73 -8.34
C VAL A 592 -8.00 18.48 -7.67
N LEU A 593 -6.79 18.30 -8.18
CA LEU A 593 -5.62 19.06 -7.76
C LEU A 593 -5.50 20.36 -8.57
N ARG A 594 -5.87 21.50 -7.97
CA ARG A 594 -5.80 22.80 -8.63
C ARG A 594 -4.47 23.51 -8.37
N VAL A 595 -3.93 24.16 -9.39
CA VAL A 595 -2.80 25.08 -9.23
C VAL A 595 -3.31 26.40 -8.65
N THR A 596 -2.97 26.70 -7.40
CA THR A 596 -3.42 27.92 -6.68
C THR A 596 -2.35 29.01 -6.62
N GLY A 597 -1.11 28.67 -6.94
CA GLY A 597 0.00 29.62 -6.99
C GLY A 597 1.09 29.19 -7.97
N VAL A 598 1.80 30.16 -8.49
CA VAL A 598 3.02 29.97 -9.27
C VAL A 598 4.18 30.62 -8.55
N THR A 599 5.39 30.08 -8.68
CA THR A 599 6.60 30.77 -8.23
C THR A 599 7.11 31.65 -9.36
N PRO A 600 7.02 32.99 -9.25
CA PRO A 600 7.72 33.88 -10.15
C PRO A 600 9.18 33.96 -9.71
N SER A 601 10.11 33.53 -10.56
CA SER A 601 11.53 33.84 -10.37
C SER A 601 11.85 35.08 -11.21
N GLY A 602 12.13 36.21 -10.56
CA GLY A 602 12.33 37.48 -11.26
C GLY A 602 13.43 37.43 -12.34
N GLY A 603 13.27 38.23 -13.40
CA GLY A 603 14.13 38.22 -14.60
C GLY A 603 13.44 37.57 -15.80
N ASP A 604 14.22 37.03 -16.74
CA ASP A 604 13.74 36.27 -17.92
C ASP A 604 13.39 34.80 -17.57
N ILE A 605 13.00 34.50 -16.33
CA ILE A 605 12.72 33.13 -15.88
C ILE A 605 11.19 32.92 -15.75
N PRO A 606 10.61 32.02 -16.56
CA PRO A 606 9.19 31.66 -16.59
C PRO A 606 8.52 31.38 -15.24
N SER A 607 7.22 31.71 -15.14
CA SER A 607 6.36 31.24 -14.04
C SER A 607 6.22 29.72 -14.07
N ALA A 608 6.35 29.08 -12.92
CA ALA A 608 6.26 27.62 -12.80
C ALA A 608 5.48 27.18 -11.56
N SER A 609 4.79 26.05 -11.70
CA SER A 609 4.27 25.23 -10.59
C SER A 609 4.75 23.80 -10.77
N LEU A 610 5.16 23.15 -9.68
CA LEU A 610 5.65 21.77 -9.67
C LEU A 610 5.33 21.13 -8.32
N ILE A 611 4.69 19.97 -8.36
CA ILE A 611 4.49 19.10 -7.21
C ILE A 611 5.01 17.70 -7.55
N ALA A 612 5.64 17.05 -6.58
CA ALA A 612 6.28 15.75 -6.77
C ALA A 612 5.65 14.72 -5.84
N LEU A 613 5.49 13.50 -6.36
CA LEU A 613 5.08 12.35 -5.58
C LEU A 613 6.17 12.00 -4.56
N THR A 614 5.77 11.51 -3.39
CA THR A 614 6.73 10.99 -2.41
C THR A 614 7.41 9.73 -2.96
N THR A 615 8.67 9.49 -2.58
CA THR A 615 9.45 8.35 -3.09
C THR A 615 8.94 7.00 -2.60
N ASP A 616 8.11 6.99 -1.55
CA ASP A 616 7.56 5.80 -0.92
C ASP A 616 6.09 5.52 -1.31
N ALA A 617 5.40 6.47 -1.97
CA ALA A 617 4.00 6.32 -2.38
C ALA A 617 3.78 5.13 -3.32
N VAL A 618 4.75 4.88 -4.20
CA VAL A 618 4.73 3.77 -5.14
C VAL A 618 6.04 3.01 -5.10
N GLN A 619 5.96 1.70 -5.33
CA GLN A 619 7.15 0.90 -5.58
C GLN A 619 7.70 1.23 -6.97
N PHE A 620 8.40 2.37 -7.07
CA PHE A 620 8.86 2.91 -8.33
C PHE A 620 9.90 1.99 -8.98
N ASP A 621 9.54 1.40 -10.12
CA ASP A 621 10.47 0.75 -11.04
C ASP A 621 11.08 1.82 -11.96
N PRO A 622 12.38 2.14 -11.82
CA PRO A 622 13.03 3.18 -12.63
C PRO A 622 13.30 2.76 -14.08
N ASP A 623 13.14 1.47 -14.40
CA ASP A 623 13.49 0.89 -15.69
C ASP A 623 12.27 0.59 -16.55
N ARG A 624 11.08 0.41 -15.99
CA ARG A 624 9.83 0.21 -16.75
C ARG A 624 8.62 0.73 -16.01
N PHE A 625 7.84 1.63 -16.64
CA PHE A 625 6.58 2.09 -16.07
C PHE A 625 5.74 2.83 -17.11
N ASP A 626 4.43 2.89 -16.85
CA ASP A 626 3.52 3.82 -17.50
C ASP A 626 2.97 4.80 -16.47
N THR A 627 2.78 6.05 -16.87
CA THR A 627 2.15 7.08 -16.03
C THR A 627 1.21 7.93 -16.84
N GLN A 628 0.10 8.33 -16.24
CA GLN A 628 -0.92 9.17 -16.86
C GLN A 628 -1.49 10.21 -15.90
N VAL A 629 -2.08 11.26 -16.47
CA VAL A 629 -2.83 12.28 -15.73
C VAL A 629 -3.88 12.89 -16.65
N LYS A 630 -5.02 13.26 -16.07
CA LYS A 630 -6.03 14.10 -16.73
C LYS A 630 -5.74 15.57 -16.45
N ILE A 631 -5.87 16.40 -17.47
CA ILE A 631 -5.54 17.83 -17.41
C ILE A 631 -6.76 18.61 -17.86
N GLY A 632 -7.24 19.50 -16.99
CA GLY A 632 -8.36 20.38 -17.30
C GLY A 632 -8.05 21.84 -17.02
N TYR A 633 -8.93 22.70 -17.54
CA TYR A 633 -8.78 24.16 -17.47
C TYR A 633 -10.05 24.82 -16.90
N GLU A 634 -9.91 25.71 -15.92
CA GLU A 634 -10.99 26.48 -15.28
C GLU A 634 -10.56 27.94 -15.07
N PRO A 635 -11.43 28.95 -15.23
CA PRO A 635 -12.83 28.87 -15.69
C PRO A 635 -12.97 28.70 -17.22
N GLU A 636 -11.90 28.93 -17.96
CA GLU A 636 -11.83 28.78 -19.41
C GLU A 636 -10.40 28.38 -19.81
N LEU A 637 -10.26 27.81 -21.02
CA LEU A 637 -8.98 27.48 -21.63
C LEU A 637 -8.15 28.77 -21.79
N PRO A 638 -6.97 28.89 -21.16
CA PRO A 638 -6.15 30.08 -21.27
C PRO A 638 -5.55 30.23 -22.67
N GLU A 639 -5.22 31.47 -23.06
CA GLU A 639 -4.60 31.78 -24.36
C GLU A 639 -3.25 31.06 -24.56
N TYR A 640 -2.47 30.93 -23.48
CA TYR A 640 -1.21 30.19 -23.45
C TYR A 640 -1.16 29.26 -22.26
N TYR A 641 -0.68 28.03 -22.47
CA TYR A 641 -0.50 27.04 -21.41
C TYR A 641 0.64 26.09 -21.74
N HIS A 642 1.23 25.51 -20.70
CA HIS A 642 2.11 24.36 -20.80
C HIS A 642 1.94 23.52 -19.54
N ALA A 643 1.28 22.37 -19.64
CA ALA A 643 0.91 21.57 -18.48
C ALA A 643 1.04 20.07 -18.77
N GLY A 644 1.50 19.30 -17.77
CA GLY A 644 1.53 17.85 -17.87
C GLY A 644 2.36 17.16 -16.80
N ILE A 645 2.94 16.02 -17.17
CA ILE A 645 3.59 15.07 -16.25
C ILE A 645 5.11 15.22 -16.35
N SER A 646 5.77 15.27 -15.20
CA SER A 646 7.21 15.09 -15.02
C SER A 646 7.47 13.63 -14.64
N PHE A 647 7.64 12.75 -15.64
CA PHE A 647 7.61 11.30 -15.43
C PHE A 647 8.96 10.68 -15.06
N ARG A 648 10.01 11.48 -14.89
CA ARG A 648 11.31 11.02 -14.37
C ARG A 648 12.03 12.16 -13.64
N LEU A 649 11.44 12.64 -12.56
CA LEU A 649 11.88 13.80 -11.81
C LEU A 649 12.87 13.40 -10.72
N THR A 650 14.11 13.88 -10.76
CA THR A 650 15.07 13.59 -9.67
C THR A 650 14.70 14.34 -8.38
N GLU A 651 15.16 13.86 -7.22
CA GLU A 651 14.95 14.46 -5.88
C GLU A 651 15.23 15.98 -5.80
N GLY A 652 16.12 16.52 -6.65
CA GLY A 652 16.41 17.95 -6.75
C GLY A 652 15.38 18.81 -7.50
N GLY A 653 14.37 18.19 -8.13
CA GLY A 653 13.31 18.88 -8.88
C GLY A 653 13.74 19.55 -10.20
N ASP A 654 15.01 19.41 -10.59
CA ASP A 654 15.62 20.19 -11.67
C ASP A 654 15.97 19.35 -12.91
N LYS A 655 16.11 18.03 -12.75
CA LYS A 655 16.31 17.09 -13.86
C LYS A 655 15.08 16.24 -14.08
N THR A 656 14.56 16.24 -15.30
CA THR A 656 13.34 15.50 -15.64
C THR A 656 13.19 15.23 -17.12
N TYR A 657 12.46 14.18 -17.45
CA TYR A 657 11.64 14.17 -18.66
C TYR A 657 10.25 14.70 -18.34
N GLY A 658 9.67 15.46 -19.26
CA GLY A 658 8.30 15.95 -19.14
C GLY A 658 7.53 15.77 -20.43
N LEU A 659 6.23 15.51 -20.29
CA LEU A 659 5.27 15.42 -21.40
C LEU A 659 4.13 16.39 -21.12
N SER A 660 3.83 17.27 -22.06
CA SER A 660 2.92 18.38 -21.82
C SER A 660 2.06 18.72 -23.02
N PHE A 661 0.83 19.13 -22.77
CA PHE A 661 0.07 19.94 -23.70
C PHE A 661 0.62 21.36 -23.66
N GLN A 662 0.85 21.96 -24.82
CA GLN A 662 1.39 23.31 -24.95
C GLN A 662 0.60 24.11 -25.98
N ARG A 663 0.30 25.36 -25.64
CA ARG A 663 -0.06 26.44 -26.55
C ARG A 663 0.80 27.64 -26.16
N SER A 664 1.74 28.03 -27.01
CA SER A 664 2.74 29.04 -26.70
C SER A 664 2.68 30.21 -27.67
N SER A 665 3.36 31.30 -27.30
CA SER A 665 3.71 32.33 -28.26
C SER A 665 4.78 31.83 -29.22
N GLY A 666 5.01 32.57 -30.30
CA GLY A 666 6.11 32.28 -31.22
C GLY A 666 7.47 32.29 -30.51
N LYS A 667 8.41 31.49 -31.01
CA LYS A 667 9.77 31.40 -30.47
C LYS A 667 10.44 32.78 -30.41
N GLY A 668 11.05 33.09 -29.27
CA GLY A 668 11.68 34.38 -28.96
C GLY A 668 10.74 35.44 -28.39
N ASP A 669 9.42 35.21 -28.37
CA ASP A 669 8.46 36.12 -27.73
C ASP A 669 8.22 35.71 -26.26
N PRO A 670 8.54 36.55 -25.26
CA PRO A 670 8.33 36.23 -23.84
C PRO A 670 6.87 36.44 -23.35
N SER A 671 5.93 36.82 -24.22
CA SER A 671 4.55 37.18 -23.85
C SER A 671 3.76 36.09 -23.11
N ASP A 672 4.01 34.82 -23.43
CA ASP A 672 3.38 33.65 -22.80
C ASP A 672 4.00 33.26 -21.46
N ASN A 673 5.19 33.79 -21.16
CA ASN A 673 6.00 33.47 -19.99
C ASN A 673 6.36 31.97 -19.88
N ILE A 674 6.51 31.28 -21.02
CA ILE A 674 6.98 29.88 -21.12
C ILE A 674 8.47 29.89 -21.51
N TYR A 675 9.25 28.88 -21.09
CA TYR A 675 10.67 28.78 -21.44
C TYR A 675 10.85 28.74 -22.95
N ASP A 676 11.64 29.66 -23.50
CA ASP A 676 11.84 29.78 -24.94
C ASP A 676 12.37 28.48 -25.58
N ARG A 677 13.28 27.80 -24.89
CA ARG A 677 13.84 26.50 -25.32
C ARG A 677 12.83 25.35 -25.24
N LEU A 678 11.69 25.52 -24.58
CA LEU A 678 10.57 24.57 -24.59
C LEU A 678 9.59 24.80 -25.76
N LYS A 679 9.78 25.84 -26.59
CA LYS A 679 8.89 26.17 -27.71
C LYS A 679 9.42 25.54 -29.00
N PRO A 680 8.77 24.49 -29.53
CA PRO A 680 9.19 23.86 -30.79
C PRO A 680 8.66 24.59 -32.03
N LEU A 681 7.57 25.35 -31.91
CA LEU A 681 6.87 25.99 -33.04
C LEU A 681 7.23 27.48 -33.14
N GLU A 682 7.41 27.96 -34.36
CA GLU A 682 7.71 29.37 -34.65
C GLU A 682 6.43 30.25 -34.67
N ASP A 683 5.29 29.64 -34.98
CA ASP A 683 4.00 30.31 -35.08
C ASP A 683 3.34 30.52 -33.70
N ASP A 684 2.69 31.66 -33.55
CA ASP A 684 1.91 32.01 -32.35
C ASP A 684 0.64 31.15 -32.23
N LYS A 685 0.30 30.76 -30.98
CA LYS A 685 -0.97 30.10 -30.60
C LYS A 685 -1.23 28.75 -31.26
N LYS A 686 -0.19 28.01 -31.64
CA LYS A 686 -0.34 26.63 -32.10
C LYS A 686 -0.37 25.68 -30.90
N THR A 687 -1.36 24.79 -30.88
CA THR A 687 -1.47 23.72 -29.89
C THR A 687 -0.54 22.56 -30.28
N ALA A 688 0.11 21.94 -29.30
CA ALA A 688 1.02 20.82 -29.50
C ALA A 688 1.11 19.93 -28.27
N ILE A 689 1.51 18.68 -28.48
CA ILE A 689 2.05 17.82 -27.43
C ILE A 689 3.56 17.88 -27.53
N VAL A 690 4.21 18.23 -26.43
CA VAL A 690 5.66 18.45 -26.37
C VAL A 690 6.26 17.48 -25.37
N LEU A 691 7.15 16.62 -25.86
CA LEU A 691 8.09 15.89 -25.01
C LEU A 691 9.32 16.78 -24.82
N TRP A 692 9.75 16.95 -23.57
CA TRP A 692 10.88 17.80 -23.23
C TRP A 692 11.74 17.18 -22.14
N GLN A 693 12.95 17.71 -21.99
CA GLN A 693 13.87 17.34 -20.92
C GLN A 693 14.42 18.56 -20.21
N SER A 694 14.85 18.35 -18.98
CA SER A 694 15.66 19.26 -18.19
C SER A 694 16.82 18.46 -17.64
N THR A 695 18.05 18.93 -17.85
CA THR A 695 19.27 18.32 -17.32
C THR A 695 19.85 19.13 -16.15
N GLY A 696 19.09 20.13 -15.67
CA GLY A 696 19.36 21.06 -14.58
C GLY A 696 18.47 22.31 -14.66
N SER A 697 18.53 23.21 -13.68
CA SER A 697 17.58 24.33 -13.53
C SER A 697 17.37 25.21 -14.77
N ASP A 698 18.41 25.42 -15.58
CA ASP A 698 18.44 26.38 -16.70
C ASP A 698 18.40 25.68 -18.09
N ALA A 699 18.13 24.38 -18.13
CA ALA A 699 18.33 23.54 -19.32
C ALA A 699 17.04 22.90 -19.88
N LYS A 700 15.85 23.43 -19.54
CA LYS A 700 14.56 22.94 -20.08
C LYS A 700 14.52 23.14 -21.59
N GLN A 701 14.33 22.06 -22.34
CA GLN A 701 14.37 22.06 -23.79
C GLN A 701 13.46 20.99 -24.39
N TRP A 702 12.75 21.35 -25.46
CA TRP A 702 11.91 20.39 -26.19
C TRP A 702 12.78 19.31 -26.86
N MET A 703 12.24 18.10 -26.96
CA MET A 703 12.88 16.92 -27.55
C MET A 703 12.14 16.46 -28.80
N ALA A 704 10.81 16.36 -28.69
CA ALA A 704 9.93 15.93 -29.78
C ALA A 704 8.60 16.67 -29.67
N VAL A 705 7.97 16.90 -30.82
CA VAL A 705 6.69 17.60 -30.90
C VAL A 705 5.71 16.86 -31.80
N LYS A 706 4.46 16.79 -31.35
CA LYS A 706 3.29 16.54 -32.18
C LYS A 706 2.53 17.85 -32.29
N GLN A 707 2.48 18.43 -33.48
CA GLN A 707 1.66 19.60 -33.70
C GLN A 707 0.20 19.15 -33.76
N ILE A 708 -0.60 19.65 -32.83
CA ILE A 708 -2.06 19.51 -32.86
C ILE A 708 -2.55 20.84 -33.41
N SER A 709 -2.56 20.93 -34.74
CA SER A 709 -3.02 22.15 -35.37
C SER A 709 -4.45 22.42 -34.92
N ASP A 710 -4.70 23.60 -34.37
CA ASP A 710 -6.04 24.18 -34.23
C ASP A 710 -6.75 24.22 -35.59
N ILE A 711 -6.11 23.91 -36.72
CA ILE A 711 -6.70 23.94 -38.04
C ILE A 711 -6.15 22.76 -38.83
N THR A 712 -6.97 21.73 -39.12
CA THR A 712 -6.62 20.63 -40.04
C THR A 712 -7.30 20.84 -41.39
N ILE A 713 -6.54 20.81 -42.49
CA ILE A 713 -7.05 20.94 -43.85
C ILE A 713 -7.56 19.59 -44.36
N ILE A 714 -8.86 19.52 -44.65
CA ILE A 714 -9.55 18.42 -45.35
C ILE A 714 -9.55 18.79 -46.85
N PRO A 715 -9.52 17.85 -47.84
CA PRO A 715 -8.99 18.14 -49.17
C PRO A 715 -9.49 19.44 -49.80
N GLN A 716 -8.52 20.23 -50.27
CA GLN A 716 -8.75 21.51 -50.93
C GLN A 716 -9.63 21.33 -52.17
N ILE A 717 -10.64 22.17 -52.31
CA ILE A 717 -11.45 22.25 -53.52
C ILE A 717 -10.99 23.47 -54.31
N THR A 718 -10.39 23.23 -55.47
CA THR A 718 -10.07 24.29 -56.42
C THR A 718 -11.07 24.24 -57.57
N ASP A 719 -11.67 25.38 -57.90
CA ASP A 719 -12.61 25.50 -59.02
C ASP A 719 -12.42 26.84 -59.74
N THR A 720 -12.84 26.90 -61.00
CA THR A 720 -12.77 28.11 -61.83
C THR A 720 -14.15 28.43 -62.38
N LEU A 721 -14.68 29.60 -62.02
CA LEU A 721 -15.90 30.14 -62.63
C LEU A 721 -15.53 30.94 -63.88
N SER A 722 -15.99 30.45 -65.03
CA SER A 722 -15.80 31.06 -66.34
C SER A 722 -17.07 31.78 -66.81
N ASP A 723 -16.98 32.51 -67.92
CA ASP A 723 -18.11 33.27 -68.50
C ASP A 723 -19.37 32.41 -68.77
N ALA A 724 -19.21 31.09 -68.97
CA ALA A 724 -20.32 30.16 -69.19
C ALA A 724 -21.09 29.78 -67.91
N ASP A 725 -20.47 29.95 -66.74
CA ASP A 725 -21.01 29.54 -65.44
C ASP A 725 -21.91 30.61 -64.81
N TRP A 726 -21.82 31.84 -65.33
CA TRP A 726 -22.64 32.97 -64.92
C TRP A 726 -23.97 32.98 -65.65
N SER A 727 -25.06 33.09 -64.91
CA SER A 727 -26.42 33.21 -65.43
C SER A 727 -27.12 34.44 -64.85
N GLY A 728 -27.99 35.10 -65.62
CA GLY A 728 -28.71 36.26 -65.11
C GLY A 728 -29.07 37.31 -66.16
N GLY A 729 -29.45 38.49 -65.67
CA GLY A 729 -29.82 39.64 -66.50
C GLY A 729 -28.70 40.67 -66.62
N PRO A 730 -28.91 41.75 -67.40
CA PRO A 730 -27.94 42.85 -67.63
C PRO A 730 -27.23 43.47 -66.42
N VAL A 731 -27.83 43.34 -65.24
CA VAL A 731 -27.46 44.05 -64.01
C VAL A 731 -26.99 43.09 -62.92
N ASN A 732 -27.52 41.86 -62.91
CA ASN A 732 -27.27 40.87 -61.87
C ASN A 732 -26.89 39.54 -62.52
N LEU A 733 -25.68 39.08 -62.25
CA LEU A 733 -25.16 37.77 -62.64
C LEU A 733 -25.02 36.90 -61.40
N PHE A 734 -25.29 35.60 -61.54
CA PHE A 734 -25.23 34.60 -60.50
C PHE A 734 -24.48 33.36 -60.99
N ALA A 735 -23.62 32.84 -60.12
CA ALA A 735 -22.97 31.54 -60.28
C ALA A 735 -23.06 30.78 -58.96
N SER A 736 -22.90 29.46 -58.99
CA SER A 736 -22.92 28.65 -57.77
C SER A 736 -22.02 27.44 -57.89
N ILE A 737 -21.35 27.12 -56.78
CA ILE A 737 -20.56 25.90 -56.62
C ILE A 737 -21.24 25.04 -55.57
N THR A 738 -21.34 23.74 -55.83
CA THR A 738 -21.92 22.78 -54.90
C THR A 738 -20.87 21.81 -54.45
N ILE A 739 -20.66 21.74 -53.14
CA ILE A 739 -19.91 20.70 -52.46
C ILE A 739 -20.90 19.55 -52.23
N GLU A 740 -20.62 18.39 -52.81
CA GLU A 740 -21.55 17.25 -52.76
C GLU A 740 -21.83 16.76 -51.32
N SER A 741 -20.83 16.83 -50.45
CA SER A 741 -20.97 16.57 -49.01
C SER A 741 -19.80 17.21 -48.27
N LEU A 742 -20.08 17.98 -47.22
CA LEU A 742 -19.04 18.38 -46.28
C LEU A 742 -18.53 17.16 -45.51
N PRO A 743 -17.21 17.02 -45.29
CA PRO A 743 -16.65 15.93 -44.50
C PRO A 743 -17.24 15.93 -43.08
N MET A 744 -17.21 14.78 -42.43
CA MET A 744 -17.49 14.76 -40.99
C MET A 744 -16.35 15.43 -40.23
N LEU A 745 -16.68 16.20 -39.21
CA LEU A 745 -15.68 16.76 -38.30
C LEU A 745 -15.05 15.61 -37.52
N PRO A 746 -13.71 15.46 -37.52
CA PRO A 746 -13.09 14.51 -36.62
C PRO A 746 -13.44 14.91 -35.19
N CYS A 747 -13.91 13.96 -34.39
CA CYS A 747 -14.49 14.21 -33.07
C CYS A 747 -13.51 14.80 -32.04
N ASP A 748 -12.21 14.73 -32.31
CA ASP A 748 -11.18 15.44 -31.55
C ASP A 748 -11.25 16.96 -31.73
N PHE A 749 -12.04 17.47 -32.68
CA PHE A 749 -12.25 18.89 -32.96
C PHE A 749 -13.71 19.31 -32.74
N LYS A 750 -13.92 20.56 -32.32
CA LYS A 750 -15.25 21.09 -31.99
C LYS A 750 -15.88 21.93 -33.08
N THR A 751 -15.07 22.52 -33.97
CA THR A 751 -15.55 23.45 -35.00
C THR A 751 -15.08 23.06 -36.39
N MET A 752 -15.88 23.38 -37.40
CA MET A 752 -15.51 23.26 -38.81
C MET A 752 -15.71 24.61 -39.50
N LYS A 753 -14.70 25.09 -40.20
CA LYS A 753 -14.74 26.34 -40.96
C LYS A 753 -14.46 26.08 -42.45
N LEU A 754 -15.05 26.91 -43.30
CA LEU A 754 -14.67 27.07 -44.68
C LEU A 754 -13.81 28.32 -44.80
N GLU A 755 -12.60 28.18 -45.33
CA GLU A 755 -11.76 29.29 -45.72
C GLU A 755 -11.82 29.46 -47.24
N LEU A 756 -12.39 30.57 -47.68
CA LEU A 756 -12.58 30.90 -49.09
C LEU A 756 -11.52 31.92 -49.53
N VAL A 757 -10.68 31.53 -50.48
CA VAL A 757 -9.75 32.40 -51.20
C VAL A 757 -10.24 32.59 -52.62
N VAL A 758 -10.34 33.85 -53.04
CA VAL A 758 -10.86 34.24 -54.35
C VAL A 758 -9.79 35.02 -55.10
N GLU A 759 -9.43 34.56 -56.30
CA GLU A 759 -8.53 35.26 -57.20
C GLU A 759 -9.26 35.67 -58.49
N CYS A 760 -9.22 36.96 -58.82
CA CYS A 760 -9.82 37.45 -60.06
C CYS A 760 -8.79 37.50 -61.18
N THR A 761 -8.94 36.58 -62.14
CA THR A 761 -7.99 36.39 -63.24
C THR A 761 -8.37 37.18 -64.50
N SER A 762 -9.65 37.54 -64.66
CA SER A 762 -10.09 38.52 -65.66
C SER A 762 -11.44 39.16 -65.28
N GLY A 763 -11.74 40.35 -65.84
CA GLY A 763 -12.98 41.08 -65.55
C GLY A 763 -12.90 42.00 -64.32
N ASP A 764 -14.04 42.58 -63.92
CA ASP A 764 -14.17 43.43 -62.73
C ASP A 764 -14.92 42.68 -61.63
N CYS A 765 -14.26 42.45 -60.50
CA CYS A 765 -14.81 41.77 -59.33
C CYS A 765 -15.16 42.71 -58.17
N SER A 766 -15.12 44.03 -58.37
CA SER A 766 -15.31 45.03 -57.30
C SER A 766 -16.68 44.96 -56.61
N SER A 767 -17.68 44.37 -57.26
CA SER A 767 -19.02 44.15 -56.71
C SER A 767 -19.33 42.68 -56.40
N LEU A 768 -18.31 41.83 -56.29
CA LEU A 768 -18.50 40.41 -56.01
C LEU A 768 -18.99 40.22 -54.58
N SER A 769 -20.06 39.45 -54.42
CA SER A 769 -20.56 39.00 -53.14
C SER A 769 -20.78 37.49 -53.14
N VAL A 770 -20.58 36.87 -51.99
CA VAL A 770 -20.80 35.44 -51.75
C VAL A 770 -21.91 35.25 -50.72
N ALA A 771 -22.72 34.22 -50.92
CA ALA A 771 -23.66 33.73 -49.93
C ALA A 771 -23.33 32.27 -49.62
N PHE A 772 -23.29 31.96 -48.32
CA PHE A 772 -22.98 30.63 -47.81
C PHE A 772 -24.29 29.87 -47.52
N GLY A 773 -24.36 28.62 -48.00
CA GLY A 773 -25.54 27.76 -47.89
C GLY A 773 -26.71 28.22 -48.77
N SER A 774 -27.94 27.84 -48.38
CA SER A 774 -29.16 28.26 -49.09
C SER A 774 -29.66 29.66 -48.68
N SER A 775 -28.84 30.45 -47.98
CA SER A 775 -29.19 31.78 -47.51
C SER A 775 -29.05 32.83 -48.63
N VAL A 776 -29.83 33.92 -48.56
CA VAL A 776 -29.72 35.07 -49.50
C VAL A 776 -28.96 36.23 -48.84
N ASN A 777 -28.15 35.92 -47.82
CA ASN A 777 -27.36 36.90 -47.08
C ASN A 777 -26.02 37.09 -47.81
N TRP A 778 -26.02 38.01 -48.76
CA TRP A 778 -24.84 38.34 -49.57
C TRP A 778 -23.82 39.11 -48.76
N THR A 779 -22.61 38.56 -48.66
CA THR A 779 -21.46 39.18 -48.02
C THR A 779 -20.47 39.61 -49.11
N PRO A 780 -20.01 40.87 -49.15
CA PRO A 780 -18.98 41.29 -50.09
C PRO A 780 -17.72 40.43 -49.96
N VAL A 781 -17.13 40.03 -51.08
CA VAL A 781 -15.89 39.25 -51.08
C VAL A 781 -14.69 40.17 -50.90
N ASP A 782 -13.86 39.89 -49.89
CA ASP A 782 -12.55 40.52 -49.75
C ASP A 782 -11.53 39.70 -50.55
N ILE A 783 -11.08 40.24 -51.69
CA ILE A 783 -10.11 39.57 -52.57
C ILE A 783 -8.69 39.65 -51.97
N ALA A 784 -8.47 40.50 -50.97
CA ALA A 784 -7.15 40.67 -50.35
C ALA A 784 -6.88 39.70 -49.19
N ASN A 785 -7.92 39.13 -48.58
CA ASN A 785 -7.82 38.25 -47.42
C ASN A 785 -8.76 37.05 -47.54
N PRO A 786 -8.36 35.86 -47.06
CA PRO A 786 -9.27 34.72 -46.97
C PRO A 786 -10.51 35.04 -46.14
N MET A 787 -11.66 34.55 -46.58
CA MET A 787 -12.91 34.68 -45.84
C MET A 787 -13.21 33.38 -45.08
N GLU A 788 -13.34 33.44 -43.76
CA GLU A 788 -13.75 32.29 -42.95
C GLU A 788 -15.27 32.26 -42.72
N HIS A 789 -15.85 31.05 -42.78
CA HIS A 789 -17.25 30.82 -42.45
C HIS A 789 -17.44 29.52 -41.64
N ASP A 790 -18.07 29.60 -40.48
CA ASP A 790 -18.38 28.44 -39.64
C ASP A 790 -19.46 27.56 -40.30
N VAL A 791 -19.11 26.30 -40.54
CA VAL A 791 -19.98 25.26 -41.10
C VAL A 791 -20.14 24.05 -40.18
N THR A 792 -19.81 24.19 -38.89
CA THR A 792 -19.86 23.11 -37.89
C THR A 792 -21.19 22.37 -37.88
N GLY A 793 -22.31 23.06 -38.08
CA GLY A 793 -23.66 22.47 -38.11
C GLY A 793 -24.07 21.81 -39.44
N SER A 794 -23.23 21.80 -40.47
CA SER A 794 -23.56 21.34 -41.83
C SER A 794 -22.82 20.07 -42.27
N GLN A 795 -22.19 19.36 -41.33
CA GLN A 795 -21.41 18.14 -41.60
C GLN A 795 -22.22 17.05 -42.30
N GLY A 796 -21.60 16.35 -43.26
CA GLY A 796 -22.22 15.27 -44.03
C GLY A 796 -23.34 15.72 -44.99
N GLN A 797 -23.67 17.02 -45.04
CA GLN A 797 -24.69 17.57 -45.93
C GLN A 797 -24.05 18.25 -47.16
N PRO A 798 -24.74 18.30 -48.31
CA PRO A 798 -24.32 19.12 -49.43
C PRO A 798 -24.32 20.60 -49.03
N TYR A 799 -23.33 21.35 -49.50
CA TYR A 799 -23.17 22.75 -49.18
C TYR A 799 -22.98 23.57 -50.46
N VAL A 800 -23.73 24.68 -50.58
CA VAL A 800 -23.71 25.51 -51.79
C VAL A 800 -23.08 26.86 -51.47
N LEU A 801 -22.11 27.26 -52.28
CA LEU A 801 -21.63 28.64 -52.33
C LEU A 801 -22.26 29.32 -53.53
N SER A 802 -22.94 30.44 -53.30
CA SER A 802 -23.53 31.25 -54.37
C SER A 802 -22.76 32.54 -54.51
N PHE A 803 -22.51 32.98 -55.75
CA PHE A 803 -21.80 34.20 -56.07
C PHE A 803 -22.73 35.14 -56.83
N GLN A 804 -22.63 36.44 -56.53
CA GLN A 804 -23.40 37.49 -57.18
C GLN A 804 -22.48 38.65 -57.57
N ILE A 805 -22.76 39.22 -58.74
CA ILE A 805 -22.16 40.47 -59.20
C ILE A 805 -23.30 41.43 -59.56
N VAL A 806 -23.23 42.65 -59.02
CA VAL A 806 -24.19 43.73 -59.30
C VAL A 806 -23.45 44.86 -60.03
N THR A 807 -23.67 44.98 -61.35
CA THR A 807 -22.99 46.01 -62.16
C THR A 807 -23.95 47.11 -62.63
N PRO A 808 -23.50 48.38 -62.72
CA PRO A 808 -24.34 49.49 -63.15
C PRO A 808 -24.44 49.68 -64.69
N ALA A 809 -23.74 48.89 -65.52
CA ALA A 809 -23.67 49.14 -66.97
C ALA A 809 -23.60 47.87 -67.85
N LEU A 810 -24.33 47.91 -68.97
CA LEU A 810 -24.33 46.92 -70.07
C LEU A 810 -23.17 47.15 -71.06
N PRO A 811 -22.58 46.11 -71.67
CA PRO A 811 -22.32 44.74 -71.18
C PRO A 811 -20.86 44.61 -70.71
N VAL A 812 -20.67 44.14 -69.47
CA VAL A 812 -19.34 43.75 -68.96
C VAL A 812 -19.20 42.23 -69.18
N PRO A 813 -18.10 41.73 -69.79
CA PRO A 813 -17.84 40.29 -69.84
C PRO A 813 -17.79 39.73 -68.41
N ALA A 814 -18.38 38.56 -68.16
CA ALA A 814 -18.36 38.02 -66.81
C ALA A 814 -16.92 37.74 -66.38
N PRO A 815 -16.54 38.03 -65.13
CA PRO A 815 -15.18 37.81 -64.69
C PRO A 815 -14.87 36.32 -64.62
N GLN A 816 -13.62 36.00 -64.94
CA GLN A 816 -13.07 34.70 -64.61
C GLN A 816 -12.49 34.77 -63.20
N ILE A 817 -12.93 33.85 -62.35
CA ILE A 817 -12.57 33.80 -60.95
C ILE A 817 -12.07 32.40 -60.63
N ASP A 818 -10.86 32.32 -60.08
CA ASP A 818 -10.31 31.10 -59.51
C ASP A 818 -10.59 31.09 -58.01
N LEU A 819 -11.05 29.95 -57.50
CA LEU A 819 -11.49 29.79 -56.13
C LEU A 819 -10.70 28.64 -55.50
N THR A 820 -10.15 28.90 -54.33
CA THR A 820 -9.59 27.87 -53.46
C THR A 820 -10.43 27.85 -52.19
N LEU A 821 -11.00 26.69 -51.89
CA LEU A 821 -11.78 26.46 -50.68
C LEU A 821 -11.08 25.41 -49.82
N ASP A 822 -10.66 25.83 -48.65
CA ASP A 822 -10.09 24.95 -47.64
C ASP A 822 -11.14 24.65 -46.57
N ILE A 823 -11.32 23.37 -46.26
CA ILE A 823 -12.20 22.93 -45.18
C ILE A 823 -11.31 22.67 -43.97
N LEU A 824 -11.55 23.43 -42.91
CA LEU A 824 -10.70 23.52 -41.75
C LEU A 824 -11.42 22.91 -40.54
N ALA A 825 -10.86 21.89 -39.90
CA ALA A 825 -11.31 21.44 -38.58
C ALA A 825 -10.53 22.18 -37.48
N ASP A 826 -11.23 22.80 -36.54
CA ASP A 826 -10.67 23.72 -35.54
C ASP A 826 -11.21 23.50 -34.13
N ASP A 827 -10.51 24.03 -33.12
CA ASP A 827 -10.78 23.88 -31.68
C ASP A 827 -10.65 22.43 -31.19
N PHE A 828 -9.40 21.97 -31.04
CA PHE A 828 -9.10 20.64 -30.53
C PHE A 828 -9.58 20.48 -29.08
N ASP A 829 -10.28 19.37 -28.78
CA ASP A 829 -10.85 19.13 -27.46
C ASP A 829 -9.81 18.67 -26.44
N ILE A 830 -9.18 19.64 -25.81
CA ILE A 830 -8.15 19.43 -24.78
C ILE A 830 -8.69 19.49 -23.35
N GLN A 831 -9.96 19.85 -23.18
CA GLN A 831 -10.56 19.95 -21.86
C GLN A 831 -10.67 18.54 -21.26
N ASN A 832 -10.07 18.34 -20.09
CA ASN A 832 -10.06 17.05 -19.39
C ASN A 832 -9.38 15.92 -20.20
N ALA A 833 -8.51 16.29 -21.13
CA ALA A 833 -7.75 15.31 -21.90
C ALA A 833 -6.71 14.61 -21.02
N THR A 834 -6.45 13.34 -21.34
CA THR A 834 -5.47 12.51 -20.65
C THR A 834 -4.16 12.49 -21.43
N LEU A 835 -3.03 12.71 -20.74
CA LEU A 835 -1.70 12.42 -21.29
C LEU A 835 -1.14 11.19 -20.59
N LEU A 836 -0.52 10.31 -21.37
CA LEU A 836 0.14 9.10 -20.86
C LEU A 836 1.53 8.95 -21.47
N SER A 837 2.50 8.60 -20.64
CA SER A 837 3.84 8.22 -21.07
C SER A 837 4.13 6.77 -20.68
N ARG A 838 4.67 6.01 -21.63
CA ARG A 838 5.28 4.69 -21.41
C ARG A 838 6.78 4.83 -21.50
N PHE A 839 7.46 4.45 -20.43
CA PHE A 839 8.91 4.55 -20.29
C PHE A 839 9.53 3.17 -20.14
N LYS A 840 10.59 2.91 -20.90
CA LYS A 840 11.44 1.72 -20.76
C LYS A 840 12.91 2.09 -20.87
N ALA A 841 13.69 1.85 -19.81
CA ALA A 841 15.13 1.72 -19.89
C ALA A 841 15.45 0.27 -20.31
N SER A 842 16.12 0.09 -21.45
CA SER A 842 16.43 -1.25 -21.95
C SER A 842 17.77 -1.26 -22.68
N LYS A 843 18.51 -2.35 -22.49
CA LYS A 843 19.65 -2.66 -23.36
C LYS A 843 19.12 -3.04 -24.73
N SER A 844 19.76 -2.53 -25.76
CA SER A 844 19.31 -2.74 -27.13
C SER A 844 20.33 -3.49 -27.98
N LEU A 845 19.84 -4.25 -28.94
CA LEU A 845 20.65 -5.05 -29.85
C LEU A 845 20.26 -4.75 -31.28
N THR A 846 21.21 -4.30 -32.09
CA THR A 846 21.01 -4.12 -33.52
C THR A 846 21.20 -5.44 -34.25
N PHE A 847 20.29 -5.75 -35.18
CA PHE A 847 20.27 -7.03 -35.86
C PHE A 847 19.88 -6.89 -37.33
N GLU A 848 20.22 -7.91 -38.12
CA GLU A 848 19.78 -8.11 -39.49
C GLU A 848 19.19 -9.53 -39.63
N TYR A 849 18.01 -9.63 -40.26
CA TYR A 849 17.32 -10.88 -40.54
C TYR A 849 18.03 -11.64 -41.67
N ASN A 850 18.21 -12.95 -41.49
CA ASN A 850 18.62 -13.85 -42.57
C ASN A 850 17.53 -14.88 -42.93
N GLY A 851 16.29 -14.69 -42.46
CA GLY A 851 15.18 -15.65 -42.52
C GLY A 851 13.82 -15.01 -42.86
N LEU A 852 12.77 -15.83 -42.91
CA LEU A 852 11.40 -15.40 -43.25
C LEU A 852 10.48 -15.25 -42.03
N GLU A 853 10.86 -15.78 -40.86
CA GLU A 853 10.09 -15.64 -39.62
C GLU A 853 10.56 -14.44 -38.78
N ALA A 854 9.63 -13.53 -38.44
CA ALA A 854 9.91 -12.36 -37.63
C ALA A 854 10.15 -12.74 -36.15
N ILE A 855 11.05 -12.01 -35.48
CA ILE A 855 11.23 -12.01 -34.03
C ILE A 855 10.07 -11.21 -33.42
N GLU A 856 9.39 -11.81 -32.46
CA GLU A 856 8.19 -11.27 -31.81
C GLU A 856 8.47 -10.98 -30.34
N PRO A 857 7.67 -10.11 -29.70
CA PRO A 857 7.72 -9.89 -28.25
C PRO A 857 7.56 -11.20 -27.48
N GLY A 858 8.35 -11.37 -26.42
CA GLY A 858 8.38 -12.60 -25.60
C GLY A 858 9.30 -13.69 -26.14
N ASP A 859 9.79 -13.60 -27.39
CA ASP A 859 10.78 -14.53 -27.91
C ASP A 859 12.05 -14.50 -27.06
N ARG A 860 12.68 -15.68 -26.91
CA ARG A 860 13.96 -15.81 -26.20
C ARG A 860 15.11 -16.05 -27.16
N ILE A 861 16.09 -15.14 -27.11
CA ILE A 861 17.27 -15.14 -27.97
C ILE A 861 18.50 -15.66 -27.23
N PHE A 862 19.37 -16.36 -27.97
CA PHE A 862 20.59 -16.97 -27.46
C PHE A 862 21.75 -16.80 -28.41
N GLN A 863 22.95 -16.72 -27.85
CA GLN A 863 24.19 -16.72 -28.60
C GLN A 863 25.12 -17.84 -28.09
N PRO A 864 25.98 -18.46 -28.95
CA PRO A 864 26.87 -19.55 -28.54
C PRO A 864 27.87 -19.22 -27.42
N ASN A 865 28.12 -17.93 -27.15
CA ASN A 865 28.97 -17.46 -26.05
C ASN A 865 28.29 -17.58 -24.67
N GLY A 866 27.02 -18.01 -24.62
CA GLY A 866 26.22 -18.14 -23.39
C GLY A 866 25.35 -16.92 -23.08
N ALA A 867 25.36 -15.87 -23.91
CA ALA A 867 24.47 -14.75 -23.75
C ALA A 867 23.02 -15.13 -24.09
N SER A 868 22.07 -14.65 -23.30
CA SER A 868 20.63 -14.88 -23.52
C SER A 868 19.80 -13.69 -23.06
N ALA A 869 18.68 -13.42 -23.73
CA ALA A 869 17.72 -12.39 -23.34
C ALA A 869 16.32 -12.72 -23.86
N SER A 870 15.31 -12.07 -23.32
CA SER A 870 13.93 -12.08 -23.83
C SER A 870 13.66 -10.76 -24.58
N VAL A 871 12.81 -10.79 -25.60
CA VAL A 871 12.42 -9.59 -26.36
C VAL A 871 11.25 -8.89 -25.66
N TYR A 872 11.38 -7.60 -25.34
CA TYR A 872 10.37 -6.86 -24.55
C TYR A 872 9.18 -6.34 -25.37
N GLY A 873 9.40 -5.99 -26.63
CA GLY A 873 8.37 -5.37 -27.49
C GLY A 873 8.73 -5.51 -28.96
N ASP A 874 7.88 -4.97 -29.84
CA ASP A 874 8.06 -5.13 -31.28
C ASP A 874 9.43 -4.61 -31.72
N PRO A 875 10.12 -5.30 -32.65
CA PRO A 875 11.38 -4.82 -33.18
C PRO A 875 11.25 -3.38 -33.70
N LEU A 876 12.22 -2.54 -33.32
CA LEU A 876 12.31 -1.17 -33.82
C LEU A 876 13.02 -1.20 -35.18
N MET A 877 12.26 -1.02 -36.25
CA MET A 877 12.75 -1.26 -37.61
C MET A 877 13.50 -0.06 -38.17
N ASN A 878 14.54 -0.33 -38.96
CA ASN A 878 15.22 0.71 -39.71
C ASN A 878 14.39 1.08 -40.94
N THR A 879 13.96 2.34 -41.04
CA THR A 879 13.17 2.86 -42.16
C THR A 879 13.88 2.73 -43.51
N ASN A 880 15.21 2.66 -43.52
CA ASN A 880 16.01 2.53 -44.75
C ASN A 880 16.37 1.09 -45.13
N ASN A 881 16.17 0.13 -44.22
CA ASN A 881 16.44 -1.29 -44.47
C ASN A 881 15.46 -2.18 -43.68
N PRO A 882 14.43 -2.73 -44.33
CA PRO A 882 13.37 -3.51 -43.67
C PRO A 882 13.86 -4.84 -43.10
N ASP A 883 15.06 -5.29 -43.47
CA ASP A 883 15.65 -6.52 -42.94
C ASP A 883 16.54 -6.25 -41.71
N SER A 884 16.62 -5.00 -41.24
CA SER A 884 17.42 -4.62 -40.08
C SER A 884 16.63 -3.81 -39.05
N GLY A 885 16.98 -3.98 -37.78
CA GLY A 885 16.30 -3.28 -36.69
C GLY A 885 17.06 -3.31 -35.39
N THR A 886 16.39 -2.86 -34.34
CA THR A 886 16.88 -2.86 -32.96
C THR A 886 15.88 -3.61 -32.08
N LEU A 887 16.35 -4.63 -31.37
CA LEU A 887 15.58 -5.35 -30.36
C LEU A 887 15.76 -4.69 -29.00
N LEU A 888 14.65 -4.50 -28.30
CA LEU A 888 14.65 -4.12 -26.89
C LEU A 888 14.70 -5.39 -26.05
N LEU A 889 15.68 -5.48 -25.15
CA LEU A 889 15.94 -6.69 -24.39
C LEU A 889 15.43 -6.57 -22.96
N ASP A 890 14.94 -7.69 -22.44
CA ASP A 890 14.62 -7.94 -21.04
C ASP A 890 15.32 -9.22 -20.56
N GLN A 891 15.46 -9.39 -19.24
CA GLN A 891 16.08 -10.56 -18.61
C GLN A 891 17.45 -10.95 -19.22
N VAL A 892 18.29 -9.94 -19.44
CA VAL A 892 19.57 -10.11 -20.13
C VAL A 892 20.58 -10.82 -19.22
N ASN A 893 21.14 -11.92 -19.72
CA ASN A 893 22.26 -12.64 -19.13
C ASN A 893 23.45 -12.64 -20.09
N GLY A 894 24.61 -12.19 -19.63
CA GLY A 894 25.80 -12.03 -20.46
C GLY A 894 25.71 -10.85 -21.44
N ASN A 895 26.74 -10.71 -22.28
CA ASN A 895 26.83 -9.68 -23.31
C ASN A 895 26.74 -10.31 -24.70
N PHE A 896 25.94 -9.71 -25.57
CA PHE A 896 25.87 -10.12 -26.97
C PHE A 896 27.06 -9.56 -27.74
N GLU A 897 27.61 -10.37 -28.63
CA GLU A 897 28.69 -10.00 -29.54
C GLU A 897 28.20 -10.01 -30.99
N ILE A 898 28.93 -9.37 -31.90
CA ILE A 898 28.65 -9.45 -33.33
C ILE A 898 28.67 -10.92 -33.78
N GLY A 899 27.60 -11.38 -34.39
CA GLY A 899 27.45 -12.77 -34.81
C GLY A 899 26.01 -13.28 -34.74
N ASN A 900 25.85 -14.58 -35.01
CA ASN A 900 24.54 -15.21 -35.12
C ASN A 900 23.85 -15.39 -33.76
N ILE A 901 22.57 -15.07 -33.71
CA ILE A 901 21.67 -15.36 -32.60
C ILE A 901 20.61 -16.38 -33.03
N SER A 902 20.27 -17.30 -32.12
CA SER A 902 19.21 -18.29 -32.29
C SER A 902 18.01 -17.94 -31.43
N VAL A 903 16.80 -18.11 -31.95
CA VAL A 903 15.54 -17.90 -31.23
C VAL A 903 14.92 -19.25 -30.87
N ILE A 904 14.45 -19.42 -29.63
CA ILE A 904 13.75 -20.66 -29.26
C ILE A 904 12.47 -20.81 -30.08
N GLY A 905 12.27 -21.98 -30.66
CA GLY A 905 11.04 -22.32 -31.39
C GLY A 905 11.01 -21.89 -32.85
N LYS A 906 12.00 -21.10 -33.31
CA LYS A 906 12.14 -20.67 -34.71
C LYS A 906 13.36 -21.34 -35.35
N THR A 907 13.30 -21.63 -36.65
CA THR A 907 14.41 -22.26 -37.38
C THR A 907 15.43 -21.26 -37.92
N ASP A 908 15.10 -19.98 -37.86
CA ASP A 908 15.84 -18.90 -38.48
C ASP A 908 16.84 -18.24 -37.52
N VAL A 909 17.90 -17.68 -38.11
CA VAL A 909 19.04 -17.07 -37.40
C VAL A 909 19.12 -15.61 -37.79
N ALA A 910 18.95 -14.69 -36.84
CA ALA A 910 19.30 -13.29 -37.03
C ALA A 910 20.80 -13.09 -36.75
N THR A 911 21.44 -12.13 -37.40
CA THR A 911 22.82 -11.77 -37.12
C THR A 911 22.84 -10.44 -36.40
N VAL A 912 23.52 -10.39 -35.26
CA VAL A 912 23.89 -9.15 -34.59
C VAL A 912 24.92 -8.45 -35.47
N THR A 913 24.55 -7.30 -36.03
CA THR A 913 25.35 -6.55 -36.99
C THR A 913 26.07 -5.35 -36.38
N GLY A 914 25.62 -4.87 -35.22
CA GLY A 914 26.21 -3.73 -34.53
C GLY A 914 26.44 -3.95 -33.04
N SER A 915 26.57 -2.85 -32.30
CA SER A 915 26.88 -2.83 -30.88
C SER A 915 25.71 -3.34 -30.04
N TYR A 916 26.02 -4.26 -29.11
CA TYR A 916 25.24 -4.42 -27.88
C TYR A 916 25.49 -3.18 -27.03
N GLU A 917 24.46 -2.35 -26.88
CA GLU A 917 24.59 -1.03 -26.28
C GLU A 917 24.07 -1.03 -24.84
N ASP A 918 24.68 -0.18 -24.00
CA ASP A 918 24.21 0.08 -22.65
C ASP A 918 22.76 0.61 -22.67
N ALA A 919 22.08 0.59 -21.52
CA ALA A 919 20.66 0.89 -21.46
C ALA A 919 20.32 2.30 -21.98
N TYR A 920 19.44 2.38 -22.97
CA TYR A 920 18.84 3.63 -23.45
C TYR A 920 17.44 3.82 -22.91
N HIS A 921 16.96 5.05 -22.96
CA HIS A 921 15.60 5.41 -22.60
C HIS A 921 14.72 5.40 -23.85
N PHE A 922 13.70 4.55 -23.86
CA PHE A 922 12.69 4.47 -24.89
C PHE A 922 11.37 5.01 -24.34
N ILE A 923 10.81 5.99 -25.03
CA ILE A 923 9.62 6.73 -24.59
C ILE A 923 8.57 6.63 -25.69
N LYS A 924 7.39 6.14 -25.33
CA LYS A 924 6.15 6.30 -26.10
C LYS A 924 5.22 7.25 -25.35
N ALA A 925 4.37 7.95 -26.09
CA ALA A 925 3.39 8.85 -25.53
C ALA A 925 2.04 8.64 -26.20
N TYR A 926 0.99 8.86 -25.43
CA TYR A 926 -0.39 8.64 -25.83
C TYR A 926 -1.24 9.78 -25.33
N TYR A 927 -2.36 10.02 -26.02
CA TYR A 927 -3.38 10.95 -25.53
C TYR A 927 -4.79 10.35 -25.63
N GLY A 928 -5.64 10.77 -24.71
CA GLY A 928 -7.05 10.38 -24.65
C GLY A 928 -7.93 11.61 -24.41
N THR A 929 -9.21 11.52 -24.78
CA THR A 929 -10.20 12.58 -24.56
C THR A 929 -11.27 12.14 -23.56
N ASP A 930 -11.88 13.09 -22.87
CA ASP A 930 -12.90 12.85 -21.83
C ASP A 930 -14.11 12.08 -22.38
N SER A 931 -14.61 12.49 -23.55
CA SER A 931 -15.79 11.90 -24.20
C SER A 931 -15.48 10.75 -25.17
N GLY A 932 -14.20 10.49 -25.45
CA GLY A 932 -13.76 9.59 -26.50
C GLY A 932 -14.00 10.18 -27.89
N CYS A 933 -13.69 9.44 -28.94
CA CYS A 933 -13.87 9.89 -30.31
C CYS A 933 -14.25 8.69 -31.20
N GLY A 934 -15.30 8.81 -31.99
CA GLY A 934 -15.64 7.82 -33.02
C GLY A 934 -16.03 6.45 -32.47
N THR A 935 -15.69 5.40 -33.22
CA THR A 935 -15.93 4.01 -32.83
C THR A 935 -14.60 3.30 -32.63
N ARG A 936 -14.36 2.79 -31.42
CA ARG A 936 -13.13 2.07 -31.06
C ARG A 936 -12.69 1.07 -32.14
N THR A 937 -11.42 1.10 -32.52
CA THR A 937 -10.82 0.28 -33.58
C THR A 937 -9.66 -0.58 -33.05
N ASP A 938 -8.93 -1.25 -33.94
CA ASP A 938 -7.67 -1.93 -33.65
C ASP A 938 -6.45 -1.11 -34.12
N ASN A 939 -6.64 0.13 -34.56
CA ASN A 939 -5.59 0.98 -35.11
C ASN A 939 -5.15 2.04 -34.07
N PRO A 940 -3.96 1.91 -33.47
CA PRO A 940 -3.51 2.83 -32.42
C PRO A 940 -3.24 4.26 -32.91
N LEU A 941 -3.18 4.51 -34.22
CA LEU A 941 -2.79 5.81 -34.78
C LEU A 941 -3.96 6.67 -35.22
N ASP A 942 -5.18 6.14 -35.22
CA ASP A 942 -6.35 6.93 -35.58
C ASP A 942 -6.87 7.75 -34.38
N SER A 943 -7.81 8.64 -34.68
CA SER A 943 -8.50 9.43 -33.65
C SER A 943 -9.62 8.65 -32.98
N ASP A 944 -10.02 7.50 -33.53
CA ASP A 944 -11.21 6.75 -33.09
C ASP A 944 -10.87 5.92 -31.85
N LYS A 945 -11.27 6.38 -30.67
CA LYS A 945 -10.91 5.83 -29.36
C LYS A 945 -12.03 5.91 -28.33
N GLY A 946 -11.95 5.09 -27.29
CA GLY A 946 -12.84 5.14 -26.13
C GLY A 946 -12.67 6.39 -25.25
N ALA A 947 -13.70 6.67 -24.44
CA ALA A 947 -13.72 7.78 -23.49
C ALA A 947 -12.81 7.57 -22.27
N ASN A 948 -12.24 8.65 -21.74
CA ASN A 948 -11.49 8.71 -20.47
C ASN A 948 -12.10 9.76 -19.53
N PRO A 949 -13.31 9.53 -18.99
CA PRO A 949 -14.05 10.54 -18.24
C PRO A 949 -13.39 10.86 -16.89
N ILE A 950 -13.47 12.12 -16.41
CA ILE A 950 -13.01 12.57 -15.07
C ILE A 950 -13.38 11.65 -13.90
N ALA A 951 -14.55 11.00 -13.93
CA ALA A 951 -15.02 10.16 -12.82
C ALA A 951 -15.14 8.68 -13.23
N GLY A 952 -14.07 8.13 -13.81
CA GLY A 952 -14.04 6.75 -14.33
C GLY A 952 -12.73 6.03 -14.03
N GLU A 953 -12.76 4.70 -14.11
CA GLU A 953 -11.57 3.85 -13.92
C GLU A 953 -10.44 4.24 -14.89
N LEU A 954 -9.19 4.15 -14.42
CA LEU A 954 -8.02 4.34 -15.27
C LEU A 954 -8.00 3.32 -16.42
N ASN A 955 -8.09 3.82 -17.66
CA ASN A 955 -7.82 3.02 -18.84
C ASN A 955 -6.32 3.01 -19.12
N TRP A 956 -5.83 1.97 -19.77
CA TRP A 956 -4.43 1.83 -20.17
C TRP A 956 -4.32 1.31 -21.60
N PRO A 957 -3.36 1.79 -22.41
CA PRO A 957 -3.08 1.18 -23.69
C PRO A 957 -2.57 -0.26 -23.50
N PRO A 958 -2.74 -1.15 -24.49
CA PRO A 958 -2.20 -2.50 -24.47
C PRO A 958 -0.71 -2.53 -24.09
N ASP A 959 -0.29 -3.55 -23.35
CA ASP A 959 1.13 -3.76 -23.08
C ASP A 959 1.90 -4.06 -24.37
N GLU A 960 3.23 -3.88 -24.33
CA GLU A 960 4.08 -4.23 -25.46
C GLU A 960 3.89 -5.71 -25.87
N GLY A 961 3.63 -5.93 -27.16
CA GLY A 961 3.35 -7.25 -27.74
C GLY A 961 1.93 -7.77 -27.57
N MET A 962 1.05 -7.05 -26.88
CA MET A 962 -0.37 -7.35 -26.86
C MET A 962 -1.09 -6.65 -28.02
N PRO A 963 -2.07 -7.31 -28.67
CA PRO A 963 -2.77 -6.71 -29.80
C PRO A 963 -3.69 -5.57 -29.36
N TRP A 964 -3.78 -4.55 -30.22
CA TRP A 964 -4.83 -3.54 -30.15
C TRP A 964 -6.16 -4.12 -30.63
N THR A 965 -7.23 -3.79 -29.93
CA THR A 965 -8.59 -4.27 -30.19
C THR A 965 -9.57 -3.17 -29.83
N ALA A 966 -10.77 -3.22 -30.40
CA ALA A 966 -11.83 -2.27 -30.07
C ALA A 966 -12.21 -2.25 -28.56
N GLU A 967 -11.87 -3.28 -27.78
CA GLU A 967 -12.16 -3.30 -26.34
C GLU A 967 -11.14 -2.52 -25.51
N ASN A 968 -9.87 -2.47 -25.94
CA ASN A 968 -8.75 -1.85 -25.21
C ASN A 968 -8.24 -0.56 -25.87
N ASP A 969 -8.97 -0.05 -26.85
CA ASP A 969 -8.68 1.19 -27.55
C ASP A 969 -9.37 2.39 -26.86
N ASN A 970 -8.60 3.04 -25.99
CA ASN A 970 -8.98 4.25 -25.24
C ASN A 970 -7.99 5.40 -25.49
N PHE A 971 -6.94 5.18 -26.28
CA PHE A 971 -5.83 6.11 -26.44
C PHE A 971 -5.31 6.10 -27.87
N THR A 972 -5.00 7.28 -28.39
CA THR A 972 -4.24 7.42 -29.63
C THR A 972 -2.74 7.44 -29.30
N LEU A 973 -1.97 6.56 -29.94
CA LEU A 973 -0.51 6.54 -29.91
C LEU A 973 0.03 7.73 -30.71
N ILE A 974 0.92 8.52 -30.10
CA ILE A 974 1.46 9.72 -30.72
C ILE A 974 2.52 9.34 -31.75
N GLN A 975 2.28 9.77 -33.00
CA GLN A 975 3.28 9.80 -34.06
C GLN A 975 3.93 11.18 -34.11
N TRP A 976 5.22 11.26 -33.75
CA TRP A 976 5.95 12.52 -33.63
C TRP A 976 6.20 13.17 -35.01
N ASP A 977 5.91 14.46 -35.13
CA ASP A 977 6.07 15.21 -36.38
C ASP A 977 7.50 15.72 -36.57
N ALA A 978 8.15 16.08 -35.46
CA ALA A 978 9.54 16.53 -35.46
C ALA A 978 10.27 16.20 -34.15
N VAL A 979 11.60 16.12 -34.25
CA VAL A 979 12.52 16.01 -33.11
C VAL A 979 13.52 17.16 -33.14
N ASN A 980 14.08 17.48 -31.98
CA ASN A 980 15.03 18.57 -31.84
C ASN A 980 16.42 18.15 -32.32
N ASP A 981 16.79 18.57 -33.53
CA ASP A 981 18.09 18.30 -34.13
C ASP A 981 19.27 18.91 -33.35
N ASP A 982 19.01 19.88 -32.46
CA ASP A 982 20.04 20.45 -31.57
C ASP A 982 20.43 19.49 -30.43
N LEU A 983 19.70 18.37 -30.25
CA LEU A 983 19.94 17.35 -29.25
C LEU A 983 20.50 16.05 -29.86
N PRO A 984 21.83 15.87 -29.92
CA PRO A 984 22.43 14.68 -30.53
C PRO A 984 22.16 13.39 -29.74
N THR A 985 21.67 13.51 -28.50
CA THR A 985 21.33 12.37 -27.63
C THR A 985 19.93 11.83 -27.88
N VAL A 986 19.13 12.45 -28.76
CA VAL A 986 17.73 12.12 -29.02
C VAL A 986 17.55 11.70 -30.48
N SER A 987 16.76 10.65 -30.71
CA SER A 987 16.38 10.22 -32.05
C SER A 987 14.96 9.66 -32.05
N VAL A 988 14.17 9.98 -33.08
CA VAL A 988 12.90 9.28 -33.36
C VAL A 988 13.18 7.97 -34.07
N ILE A 989 12.46 6.92 -33.68
CA ILE A 989 12.58 5.57 -34.22
C ILE A 989 11.18 5.06 -34.59
N SER A 990 11.11 4.38 -35.73
CA SER A 990 9.91 3.65 -36.16
C SER A 990 9.87 2.27 -35.52
N SER A 991 8.70 1.86 -35.04
CA SER A 991 8.45 0.46 -34.70
C SER A 991 8.05 -0.31 -35.96
N ALA A 992 8.07 -1.64 -35.91
CA ALA A 992 7.51 -2.46 -36.99
C ALA A 992 6.02 -2.18 -37.24
N ALA A 993 5.28 -1.77 -36.19
CA ALA A 993 3.85 -1.50 -36.25
C ALA A 993 3.51 -0.07 -36.71
N ALA A 994 4.35 0.92 -36.40
CA ALA A 994 4.05 2.33 -36.64
C ALA A 994 5.31 3.20 -36.77
N GLU A 995 5.34 4.04 -37.81
CA GLU A 995 6.44 4.97 -38.06
C GLU A 995 6.49 6.11 -37.04
N ASN A 996 7.70 6.56 -36.68
CA ASN A 996 7.94 7.74 -35.84
C ASN A 996 7.22 7.78 -34.48
N THR A 997 7.00 6.64 -33.83
CA THR A 997 6.23 6.54 -32.57
C THR A 997 7.10 6.48 -31.31
N VAL A 998 8.39 6.13 -31.43
CA VAL A 998 9.29 5.91 -30.29
C VAL A 998 10.39 6.96 -30.25
N ILE A 999 10.58 7.60 -29.11
CA ILE A 999 11.74 8.44 -28.86
C ILE A 999 12.79 7.64 -28.10
N ARG A 1000 14.00 7.58 -28.66
CA ARG A 1000 15.19 7.07 -27.97
C ARG A 1000 16.02 8.24 -27.46
N SER A 1001 16.40 8.20 -26.19
CA SER A 1001 17.30 9.14 -25.56
C SER A 1001 18.48 8.45 -24.87
N THR A 1002 19.65 9.08 -24.93
CA THR A 1002 20.91 8.61 -24.33
C THR A 1002 21.43 9.54 -23.24
N GLU A 1003 20.57 10.41 -22.71
CA GLU A 1003 20.94 11.51 -21.81
C GLU A 1003 21.49 11.02 -20.45
N PRO A 1004 22.81 11.16 -20.19
CA PRO A 1004 23.44 10.56 -19.00
C PRO A 1004 23.03 11.26 -17.69
N SER A 1005 22.60 12.51 -17.75
CA SER A 1005 22.11 13.21 -16.54
C SER A 1005 20.78 12.67 -16.03
N LEU A 1006 20.07 11.92 -16.87
CA LEU A 1006 18.78 11.28 -16.57
C LEU A 1006 18.91 9.76 -16.39
N THR A 1007 20.11 9.19 -16.56
CA THR A 1007 20.41 7.79 -16.23
C THR A 1007 20.75 7.69 -14.73
N GLY A 1008 19.99 6.94 -13.92
CA GLY A 1008 20.31 6.73 -12.49
C GLY A 1008 19.12 6.77 -11.51
N LEU A 1009 19.39 6.34 -10.26
CA LEU A 1009 18.45 6.16 -9.14
C LEU A 1009 18.07 7.48 -8.45
N GLY A 1010 16.90 7.51 -7.80
CA GLY A 1010 16.34 8.68 -7.09
C GLY A 1010 15.34 9.51 -7.92
N ALA A 1011 14.76 8.91 -8.97
CA ALA A 1011 13.68 9.51 -9.73
C ALA A 1011 12.33 9.25 -9.03
N THR A 1012 11.47 10.26 -9.05
CA THR A 1012 10.05 10.24 -8.68
C THR A 1012 9.24 10.79 -9.85
N LEU A 1013 7.92 10.90 -9.65
CA LEU A 1013 6.96 11.45 -10.59
C LEU A 1013 6.51 12.83 -10.10
N GLY A 1014 5.97 13.65 -10.99
CA GLY A 1014 5.41 14.93 -10.60
C GLY A 1014 4.50 15.54 -11.66
N LEU A 1015 3.82 16.61 -11.28
CA LEU A 1015 2.91 17.36 -12.14
C LEU A 1015 3.41 18.80 -12.23
N HIS A 1016 3.43 19.35 -13.44
CA HIS A 1016 4.01 20.66 -13.69
C HIS A 1016 3.11 21.55 -14.55
N THR A 1017 3.26 22.85 -14.34
CA THR A 1017 2.72 23.90 -15.23
C THR A 1017 3.74 25.01 -15.43
N PHE A 1018 3.81 25.56 -16.65
CA PHE A 1018 4.60 26.74 -16.98
C PHE A 1018 3.78 27.79 -17.73
N GLY A 1019 4.15 29.06 -17.57
CA GLY A 1019 3.52 30.16 -18.30
C GLY A 1019 2.34 30.81 -17.60
N ASN A 1020 1.77 31.83 -18.25
CA ASN A 1020 0.73 32.67 -17.66
C ASN A 1020 -0.60 31.94 -17.43
N GLY A 1021 -0.92 30.91 -18.22
CA GLY A 1021 -2.12 30.09 -18.04
C GLY A 1021 -2.04 29.05 -16.91
N SER A 1022 -0.93 28.96 -16.19
CA SER A 1022 -0.73 27.95 -15.14
C SER A 1022 -1.80 27.96 -14.06
N LEU A 1023 -2.35 29.13 -13.71
CA LEU A 1023 -3.38 29.28 -12.67
C LEU A 1023 -4.78 28.83 -13.13
N ASN A 1024 -4.95 28.52 -14.40
CA ASN A 1024 -6.19 27.97 -14.94
C ASN A 1024 -6.17 26.43 -14.94
N VAL A 1025 -5.05 25.79 -14.60
CA VAL A 1025 -4.88 24.33 -14.74
C VAL A 1025 -5.28 23.61 -13.46
N TYR A 1026 -5.96 22.48 -13.62
CA TYR A 1026 -6.09 21.45 -12.61
C TYR A 1026 -5.72 20.08 -13.18
N PHE A 1027 -5.32 19.18 -12.28
CA PHE A 1027 -5.02 17.79 -12.57
C PHE A 1027 -6.03 16.88 -11.87
N ASP A 1028 -6.28 15.74 -12.49
CA ASP A 1028 -7.18 14.73 -11.97
C ASP A 1028 -6.70 13.33 -12.38
N ASP A 1029 -7.14 12.31 -11.64
CA ASP A 1029 -6.84 10.88 -11.85
C ASP A 1029 -5.41 10.59 -12.29
N PHE A 1030 -4.45 10.84 -11.39
CA PHE A 1030 -3.07 10.47 -11.65
C PHE A 1030 -2.89 8.95 -11.54
N GLY A 1031 -2.36 8.34 -12.59
CA GLY A 1031 -2.12 6.91 -12.67
C GLY A 1031 -0.65 6.56 -12.79
N TYR A 1032 -0.24 5.50 -12.11
CA TYR A 1032 1.04 4.82 -12.29
C TYR A 1032 0.83 3.31 -12.38
N GLN A 1033 1.44 2.66 -13.38
CA GLN A 1033 1.53 1.21 -13.40
C GLN A 1033 2.95 0.74 -13.75
N SER A 1034 3.34 -0.38 -13.15
CA SER A 1034 4.59 -1.06 -13.49
C SER A 1034 4.48 -2.55 -13.21
N PHE A 1035 5.42 -3.31 -13.78
CA PHE A 1035 5.63 -4.71 -13.45
C PHE A 1035 6.74 -4.80 -12.41
N VAL A 1036 6.42 -5.31 -11.23
CA VAL A 1036 7.41 -5.57 -10.19
C VAL A 1036 7.57 -7.07 -10.04
N ASP A 1037 8.82 -7.52 -10.04
CA ASP A 1037 9.17 -8.90 -9.74
C ASP A 1037 9.00 -9.13 -8.23
N GLN A 1038 7.82 -9.61 -7.84
CA GLN A 1038 7.54 -9.96 -6.46
C GLN A 1038 7.93 -11.41 -6.18
N PRO A 1039 8.39 -11.74 -4.97
CA PRO A 1039 8.60 -13.13 -4.58
C PRO A 1039 7.28 -13.89 -4.75
N VAL A 1040 7.29 -15.05 -5.44
CA VAL A 1040 6.09 -15.90 -5.48
C VAL A 1040 5.73 -16.25 -4.05
N ALA A 1041 4.54 -15.83 -3.61
CA ALA A 1041 4.09 -16.06 -2.24
C ALA A 1041 4.05 -17.57 -1.99
N ILE A 1042 5.04 -18.09 -1.26
CA ILE A 1042 4.96 -19.45 -0.74
C ILE A 1042 4.14 -19.41 0.55
N SER A 1043 3.38 -20.48 0.80
CA SER A 1043 2.32 -20.63 1.79
C SER A 1043 2.76 -20.39 3.24
N GLN A 1044 3.10 -19.15 3.58
CA GLN A 1044 2.81 -18.59 4.88
C GLN A 1044 2.25 -17.22 4.62
N PRO A 1045 0.94 -16.99 4.86
CA PRO A 1045 0.55 -15.65 5.22
C PRO A 1045 1.36 -15.35 6.47
N ILE A 1046 2.42 -14.55 6.32
CA ILE A 1046 2.83 -13.67 7.41
C ILE A 1046 1.58 -12.82 7.63
N GLN A 1047 0.68 -13.31 8.49
CA GLN A 1047 -0.54 -12.63 8.84
C GLN A 1047 -0.10 -11.29 9.44
N TYR A 1048 -0.33 -10.24 8.65
CA TYR A 1048 -0.09 -8.84 8.95
C TYR A 1048 -0.65 -8.46 10.34
#